data_AF-A0A953JXG8-F1
#
_entry.id   AF-A0A953JXG8-F1
#
_cell.length_a   1.000
_cell.length_b   1.000
_cell.length_c   1.000
_cell.angle_alpha   90.00
_cell.angle_beta   90.00
_cell.angle_gamma   90.00
#
_symmetry.space_group_name_H-M   'P 1'
#
loop_
_entity.id
_entity.type
_entity.pdbx_description
1 polymer ?
#
loop_
_entity_poly.entity_id
_entity_poly.type
_entity_poly.pdbx_seq_one_letter_code
_entity_poly.pdbx_strand_id
1 'polypeptide(L)'
;MLAWRWLLRTTYRPARALVFGCAWLLCGALTAAQEAPPKPAEAQANPAANPQRRSAHLIKVAAPIRDVQRIERAVRRFVADARAHNQWPLLVFEIDNGATALGPALDLARFLSSDELDGATTVAFLPKGATGHNVLVAIACDEIAMPSDAEIGEAGASERSIGPDLRDVYYRIAQRRRTIPPDVVLGMLDPRLEVLQVETEVSREYILRERLPELEKERAVQATKVLIRAGEAGRFTGREAKELGFISVLAADRAALARVYGLSAAALDDDAALAVDWRPMRVRLAGPISTGLAQQTQRMIDKEIRDHGANFIVLEIDSAGGAPLDSVNLANHLADLDRDRVRTVAFIAGAAKADSAFLALACDQIVMAPGAMLGGDWTRKLPADEAATLARVVGEIARRKGRSPALAMALTDPAVEVFRYEHAGDGASDYFTPEQVNDLKDAIAWKQADRVTTAGKHLQLSGAQAVELGLARATAKDWDEFNAIYSLESAPRLVEPSWVDRLVQVLNSSAAGWALLALAAIGLYIEVHTPGLGAGGFTAGLCFLLFFWSHHLGGTADWLEILLFAAGVACILLEVLVLPGVGVFAFGGGALILVSVLLASQTFVFPRDEYEAAQLFRSLAMFSGVFVGFIVAAVFVKRLLPGTPGFGQMVLAPPSAEEQQVVAQREALAKFDHLRGATGSAVTPLCPAGKARFDSELVDVLADGEFLPAGSPVRVVEVRGHRVVVRLDQRAASLG
;
A
#
# COMPACT_ATOMS: atom_id res chain seq x y z
N MET A 1 38.60 -14.52 15.34
CA MET A 1 39.21 -14.51 16.69
C MET A 1 40.36 -13.52 16.72
N LEU A 2 40.84 -13.12 17.91
CA LEU A 2 42.14 -12.44 18.14
C LEU A 2 42.42 -11.10 17.42
N ALA A 3 41.64 -10.04 17.69
CA ALA A 3 42.04 -8.65 17.41
C ALA A 3 41.30 -7.57 18.24
N TRP A 4 40.99 -7.80 19.53
CA TRP A 4 40.24 -6.83 20.37
C TRP A 4 40.68 -6.80 21.84
N ARG A 5 41.97 -6.99 22.13
CA ARG A 5 42.46 -7.26 23.50
C ARG A 5 43.60 -6.35 23.99
N TRP A 6 43.73 -5.15 23.40
CA TRP A 6 44.82 -4.22 23.72
C TRP A 6 44.39 -2.75 23.89
N LEU A 7 43.31 -2.49 24.63
CA LEU A 7 43.00 -1.14 25.11
C LEU A 7 42.26 -1.21 26.45
N LEU A 8 43.02 -1.23 27.54
CA LEU A 8 42.55 -1.21 28.92
C LEU A 8 43.43 -0.29 29.78
N ARG A 9 42.78 0.60 30.53
CA ARG A 9 43.22 1.21 31.81
C ARG A 9 44.41 2.18 31.81
N THR A 10 44.09 3.47 31.92
CA THR A 10 44.40 4.37 33.05
C THR A 10 43.41 5.54 32.97
N THR A 11 42.83 6.14 34.02
CA THR A 11 42.81 5.94 35.49
C THR A 11 41.54 6.65 36.02
N TYR A 12 40.83 6.18 37.06
CA TYR A 12 41.03 6.62 38.46
C TYR A 12 40.30 5.70 39.47
N ARG A 13 40.47 5.92 40.80
CA ARG A 13 39.98 5.05 41.90
C ARG A 13 39.02 5.77 42.89
N PRO A 14 38.20 5.03 43.69
CA PRO A 14 37.17 5.57 44.60
C PRO A 14 37.60 5.71 46.09
N ALA A 15 36.73 6.29 46.94
CA ALA A 15 36.89 6.49 48.40
C ALA A 15 35.60 6.22 49.24
N ARG A 16 35.62 6.41 50.57
CA ARG A 16 34.62 6.01 51.61
C ARG A 16 34.41 7.12 52.67
N ALA A 17 33.44 7.13 53.62
CA ALA A 17 32.30 6.23 53.94
C ALA A 17 30.96 7.05 53.97
N LEU A 18 30.03 7.12 54.96
CA LEU A 18 29.83 6.68 56.37
C LEU A 18 28.30 6.35 56.56
N VAL A 19 27.86 5.24 57.19
CA VAL A 19 27.62 4.90 58.63
C VAL A 19 26.18 5.20 59.16
N PHE A 20 25.69 4.29 60.04
CA PHE A 20 24.38 4.12 60.71
C PHE A 20 23.37 3.21 59.98
N GLY A 21 22.70 2.24 60.65
CA GLY A 21 22.85 1.72 62.02
C GLY A 21 21.90 0.52 62.26
N CYS A 22 22.27 -0.45 63.10
CA CYS A 22 21.53 -1.73 63.27
C CYS A 22 20.75 -1.83 64.58
N ALA A 23 19.57 -2.49 64.58
CA ALA A 23 19.03 -3.18 65.75
C ALA A 23 17.99 -4.28 65.42
N TRP A 24 18.12 -5.35 66.20
CA TRP A 24 17.27 -6.51 66.55
C TRP A 24 15.73 -6.29 66.58
N LEU A 25 14.83 -7.25 66.31
CA LEU A 25 14.62 -8.68 66.66
C LEU A 25 13.66 -8.93 67.84
N LEU A 26 12.60 -9.69 67.55
CA LEU A 26 11.77 -10.57 68.42
C LEU A 26 10.73 -9.99 69.42
N CYS A 27 9.67 -10.80 69.61
CA CYS A 27 8.53 -10.68 70.54
C CYS A 27 7.54 -9.49 70.32
N GLY A 28 6.24 -9.62 70.62
CA GLY A 28 5.49 -10.85 70.95
C GLY A 28 4.11 -10.63 71.61
N ALA A 29 3.03 -10.74 70.82
CA ALA A 29 1.61 -10.87 71.21
C ALA A 29 0.91 -9.71 71.96
N LEU A 30 -0.44 -9.73 71.90
CA LEU A 30 -1.43 -8.89 72.64
C LEU A 30 -1.40 -7.38 72.25
N THR A 31 -2.51 -6.68 71.97
CA THR A 31 -3.93 -6.89 72.30
C THR A 31 -4.85 -6.07 71.37
N ALA A 32 -6.18 -6.20 71.57
CA ALA A 32 -7.23 -5.26 71.12
C ALA A 32 -7.42 -5.06 69.60
N ALA A 33 -8.35 -5.84 69.03
CA ALA A 33 -9.09 -5.39 67.85
C ALA A 33 -10.06 -4.26 68.27
N GLN A 34 -10.32 -3.32 67.35
CA GLN A 34 -11.33 -2.28 67.53
C GLN A 34 -12.30 -2.36 66.35
N GLU A 35 -13.59 -2.54 66.63
CA GLU A 35 -14.59 -2.88 65.61
C GLU A 35 -14.93 -1.69 64.70
N ALA A 36 -15.00 -1.95 63.39
CA ALA A 36 -15.61 -1.04 62.43
C ALA A 36 -17.11 -1.36 62.29
N PRO A 37 -17.99 -0.36 62.08
CA PRO A 37 -19.43 -0.57 62.06
C PRO A 37 -19.87 -1.46 60.88
N PRO A 38 -20.94 -2.26 61.04
CA PRO A 38 -21.40 -3.17 60.01
C PRO A 38 -21.94 -2.42 58.78
N LYS A 39 -21.56 -2.89 57.59
CA LYS A 39 -22.26 -2.52 56.35
C LYS A 39 -23.72 -3.00 56.43
N PRO A 40 -24.69 -2.26 55.85
CA PRO A 40 -26.04 -2.78 55.67
C PRO A 40 -26.02 -4.05 54.81
N ALA A 41 -26.91 -4.99 55.11
CA ALA A 41 -26.92 -6.30 54.46
C ALA A 41 -27.25 -6.19 52.97
N GLU A 42 -26.33 -6.66 52.12
CA GLU A 42 -26.60 -6.89 50.70
C GLU A 42 -27.63 -8.03 50.60
N ALA A 43 -28.81 -7.72 50.06
CA ALA A 43 -29.82 -8.72 49.76
C ALA A 43 -29.26 -9.74 48.76
N GLN A 44 -29.50 -11.03 48.98
CA GLN A 44 -28.94 -12.10 48.15
C GLN A 44 -29.42 -11.97 46.70
N ALA A 45 -28.56 -11.42 45.83
CA ALA A 45 -28.85 -11.24 44.42
C ALA A 45 -28.91 -12.59 43.70
N ASN A 46 -29.89 -12.72 42.82
CA ASN A 46 -30.12 -13.91 41.99
C ASN A 46 -28.86 -14.22 41.15
N PRO A 47 -28.27 -15.44 41.20
CA PRO A 47 -26.99 -15.76 40.54
C PRO A 47 -26.99 -15.73 39.00
N ALA A 48 -28.10 -15.35 38.36
CA ALA A 48 -28.25 -15.23 36.90
C ALA A 48 -27.75 -13.89 36.31
N ALA A 49 -27.09 -13.03 37.08
CA ALA A 49 -26.74 -11.65 36.69
C ALA A 49 -25.24 -11.30 36.78
N ASN A 50 -24.34 -12.27 36.64
CA ASN A 50 -22.92 -12.00 36.40
C ASN A 50 -22.64 -12.02 34.88
N PRO A 51 -22.21 -10.90 34.26
CA PRO A 51 -21.94 -10.86 32.83
C PRO A 51 -20.70 -11.69 32.47
N GLN A 52 -20.93 -12.98 32.15
CA GLN A 52 -19.91 -13.83 31.55
C GLN A 52 -19.37 -13.15 30.29
N ARG A 53 -18.05 -13.17 30.12
CA ARG A 53 -17.41 -12.62 28.90
C ARG A 53 -17.89 -13.41 27.70
N ARG A 54 -18.74 -12.81 26.87
CA ARG A 54 -19.17 -13.37 25.59
C ARG A 54 -18.03 -13.27 24.60
N SER A 55 -17.78 -14.35 23.86
CA SER A 55 -16.99 -14.34 22.65
C SER A 55 -17.96 -14.39 21.48
N ALA A 56 -17.90 -13.45 20.54
CA ALA A 56 -18.78 -13.43 19.38
C ALA A 56 -18.02 -13.72 18.09
N HIS A 57 -18.71 -14.35 17.13
CA HIS A 57 -18.11 -14.74 15.87
C HIS A 57 -19.13 -14.72 14.74
N LEU A 58 -18.85 -13.98 13.65
CA LEU A 58 -19.68 -13.99 12.45
C LEU A 58 -19.14 -14.95 11.39
N ILE A 59 -20.04 -15.72 10.80
CA ILE A 59 -19.80 -16.76 9.80
C ILE A 59 -20.72 -16.51 8.62
N LYS A 60 -20.17 -16.11 7.47
CA LYS A 60 -20.92 -16.07 6.20
C LYS A 60 -21.30 -17.48 5.76
N VAL A 61 -22.58 -17.65 5.43
CA VAL A 61 -23.16 -18.82 4.79
C VAL A 61 -23.69 -18.38 3.42
N ALA A 62 -22.77 -18.30 2.45
CA ALA A 62 -23.07 -17.85 1.10
C ALA A 62 -24.03 -18.80 0.36
N ALA A 63 -24.89 -18.26 -0.50
CA ALA A 63 -25.83 -19.00 -1.33
C ALA A 63 -25.33 -19.10 -2.79
N PRO A 64 -25.23 -20.30 -3.41
CA PRO A 64 -25.44 -21.62 -2.83
C PRO A 64 -24.34 -22.03 -1.84
N ILE A 65 -24.72 -22.76 -0.78
CA ILE A 65 -23.76 -23.38 0.14
C ILE A 65 -22.96 -24.46 -0.61
N ARG A 66 -21.63 -24.33 -0.61
CA ARG A 66 -20.70 -25.23 -1.34
C ARG A 66 -19.78 -26.08 -0.45
N ASP A 67 -19.42 -25.59 0.74
CA ASP A 67 -18.42 -26.21 1.61
C ASP A 67 -18.87 -26.16 3.07
N VAL A 68 -19.68 -27.16 3.45
CA VAL A 68 -20.17 -27.33 4.82
C VAL A 68 -19.03 -27.69 5.78
N GLN A 69 -18.08 -28.53 5.35
CA GLN A 69 -16.99 -29.00 6.20
C GLN A 69 -16.03 -27.88 6.63
N ARG A 70 -15.87 -26.82 5.84
CA ARG A 70 -15.14 -25.60 6.26
C ARG A 70 -15.89 -24.83 7.34
N ILE A 71 -17.21 -24.66 7.19
CA ILE A 71 -18.06 -24.01 8.20
C ILE A 71 -18.01 -24.80 9.52
N GLU A 72 -18.20 -26.12 9.47
CA GLU A 72 -18.09 -26.99 10.66
C GLU A 72 -16.74 -26.84 11.36
N ARG A 73 -15.62 -26.95 10.62
CA ARG A 73 -14.26 -26.84 11.19
C ARG A 73 -14.02 -25.49 11.84
N ALA A 74 -14.52 -24.40 11.27
CA ALA A 74 -14.43 -23.07 11.86
C ALA A 74 -15.23 -22.96 13.18
N VAL A 75 -16.49 -23.41 13.18
CA VAL A 75 -17.34 -23.42 14.38
C VAL A 75 -16.71 -24.25 15.49
N ARG A 76 -16.27 -25.48 15.18
CA ARG A 76 -15.61 -26.38 16.14
C ARG A 76 -14.37 -25.75 16.78
N ARG A 77 -13.53 -25.07 15.99
CA ARG A 77 -12.34 -24.33 16.48
C ARG A 77 -12.73 -23.17 17.39
N PHE A 78 -13.66 -22.30 16.96
CA PHE A 78 -14.08 -21.14 17.75
C PHE A 78 -14.73 -21.55 19.08
N VAL A 79 -15.61 -22.54 19.07
CA VAL A 79 -16.26 -23.06 20.29
C VAL A 79 -15.23 -23.68 21.25
N ALA A 80 -14.20 -24.35 20.74
CA ALA A 80 -13.11 -24.87 21.56
C ALA A 80 -12.27 -23.75 22.19
N ASP A 81 -11.91 -22.71 21.42
CA ASP A 81 -11.11 -21.58 21.90
C ASP A 81 -11.85 -20.71 22.94
N ALA A 82 -13.12 -20.38 22.67
CA ALA A 82 -13.95 -19.64 23.62
C ALA A 82 -14.11 -20.42 24.94
N ARG A 83 -14.38 -21.73 24.88
CA ARG A 83 -14.45 -22.60 26.07
C ARG A 83 -13.10 -22.65 26.80
N ALA A 84 -11.96 -22.73 26.10
CA ALA A 84 -10.63 -22.71 26.72
C ALA A 84 -10.34 -21.39 27.48
N HIS A 85 -10.84 -20.27 26.98
CA HIS A 85 -10.70 -18.95 27.61
C HIS A 85 -11.79 -18.61 28.65
N ASN A 86 -12.66 -19.58 29.03
CA ASN A 86 -13.82 -19.39 29.90
C ASN A 86 -14.78 -18.28 29.41
N GLN A 87 -14.97 -18.19 28.09
CA GLN A 87 -15.91 -17.28 27.44
C GLN A 87 -17.13 -18.04 26.91
N TRP A 88 -18.29 -17.39 26.89
CA TRP A 88 -19.51 -17.98 26.29
C TRP A 88 -19.52 -17.74 24.78
N PRO A 89 -19.52 -18.78 23.93
CA PRO A 89 -19.50 -18.60 22.48
C PRO A 89 -20.88 -18.22 21.91
N LEU A 90 -20.90 -17.11 21.17
CA LEU A 90 -22.03 -16.59 20.40
C LEU A 90 -21.68 -16.65 18.90
N LEU A 91 -22.37 -17.50 18.17
CA LEU A 91 -22.15 -17.78 16.74
C LEU A 91 -23.23 -17.11 15.91
N VAL A 92 -22.87 -16.11 15.12
CA VAL A 92 -23.75 -15.44 14.15
C VAL A 92 -23.52 -16.03 12.76
N PHE A 93 -24.52 -16.69 12.21
CA PHE A 93 -24.52 -17.20 10.84
C PHE A 93 -25.22 -16.18 9.94
N GLU A 94 -24.45 -15.41 9.17
CA GLU A 94 -24.98 -14.49 8.16
C GLU A 94 -25.32 -15.29 6.90
N ILE A 95 -26.60 -15.56 6.67
CA ILE A 95 -27.07 -16.42 5.58
C ILE A 95 -27.53 -15.54 4.41
N ASP A 96 -26.89 -15.68 3.25
CA ASP A 96 -27.32 -15.01 2.02
C ASP A 96 -28.67 -15.57 1.54
N ASN A 97 -29.50 -14.73 0.93
CA ASN A 97 -30.71 -15.19 0.26
C ASN A 97 -30.39 -15.69 -1.16
N GLY A 98 -30.80 -16.92 -1.51
CA GLY A 98 -30.53 -17.51 -2.81
C GLY A 98 -30.76 -19.03 -2.85
N ALA A 99 -30.72 -19.61 -4.04
CA ALA A 99 -30.96 -21.04 -4.23
C ALA A 99 -29.77 -21.90 -3.77
N THR A 100 -29.99 -22.72 -2.74
CA THR A 100 -29.06 -23.77 -2.25
C THR A 100 -29.73 -25.13 -2.42
N ALA A 101 -28.98 -26.17 -2.77
CA ALA A 101 -29.50 -27.53 -2.86
C ALA A 101 -29.74 -28.15 -1.46
N LEU A 102 -30.72 -29.06 -1.35
CA LEU A 102 -31.13 -29.66 -0.07
C LEU A 102 -29.97 -30.27 0.74
N GLY A 103 -29.04 -30.99 0.11
CA GLY A 103 -27.93 -31.68 0.78
C GLY A 103 -27.07 -30.74 1.65
N PRO A 104 -26.34 -29.78 1.06
CA PRO A 104 -25.52 -28.83 1.81
C PRO A 104 -26.26 -28.05 2.90
N ALA A 105 -27.53 -27.71 2.67
CA ALA A 105 -28.36 -27.02 3.67
C ALA A 105 -28.76 -27.96 4.83
N LEU A 106 -29.12 -29.21 4.53
CA LEU A 106 -29.49 -30.22 5.52
C LEU A 106 -28.29 -30.66 6.37
N ASP A 107 -27.12 -30.86 5.76
CA ASP A 107 -25.92 -31.27 6.50
C ASP A 107 -25.45 -30.16 7.43
N LEU A 108 -25.48 -28.89 6.99
CA LEU A 108 -25.24 -27.74 7.87
C LEU A 108 -26.32 -27.64 8.97
N ALA A 109 -27.61 -27.78 8.65
CA ALA A 109 -28.69 -27.73 9.65
C ALA A 109 -28.59 -28.86 10.69
N ARG A 110 -28.13 -30.06 10.31
CA ARG A 110 -27.85 -31.17 11.24
C ARG A 110 -26.70 -30.84 12.20
N PHE A 111 -25.62 -30.23 11.69
CA PHE A 111 -24.51 -29.78 12.52
C PHE A 111 -24.92 -28.64 13.47
N LEU A 112 -25.61 -27.60 12.96
CA LEU A 112 -26.09 -26.47 13.75
C LEU A 112 -27.07 -26.89 14.85
N SER A 113 -27.89 -27.91 14.60
CA SER A 113 -28.80 -28.49 15.59
C SER A 113 -28.19 -29.64 16.41
N SER A 114 -26.88 -29.90 16.33
CA SER A 114 -26.22 -30.99 17.08
C SER A 114 -25.84 -30.61 18.51
N ASP A 115 -25.70 -31.61 19.37
CA ASP A 115 -25.31 -31.49 20.80
C ASP A 115 -23.86 -30.99 20.97
N GLU A 116 -23.06 -30.97 19.90
CA GLU A 116 -21.68 -30.45 19.91
C GLU A 116 -21.65 -28.95 20.25
N LEU A 117 -22.71 -28.24 19.86
CA LEU A 117 -22.91 -26.80 20.06
C LEU A 117 -23.68 -26.47 21.35
N ASP A 118 -23.96 -27.46 22.21
CA ASP A 118 -24.59 -27.20 23.52
C ASP A 118 -23.69 -26.28 24.38
N GLY A 119 -24.29 -25.24 24.97
CA GLY A 119 -23.53 -24.19 25.65
C GLY A 119 -22.83 -23.21 24.71
N ALA A 120 -23.19 -23.20 23.43
CA ALA A 120 -23.06 -22.03 22.55
C ALA A 120 -24.45 -21.44 22.28
N THR A 121 -24.49 -20.18 21.84
CA THR A 121 -25.72 -19.54 21.34
C THR A 121 -25.58 -19.34 19.84
N THR A 122 -26.52 -19.85 19.05
CA THR A 122 -26.49 -19.74 17.58
C THR A 122 -27.58 -18.79 17.05
N VAL A 123 -27.18 -17.83 16.23
CA VAL A 123 -28.05 -16.77 15.69
C VAL A 123 -28.00 -16.79 14.17
N ALA A 124 -29.11 -17.02 13.48
CA ALA A 124 -29.22 -16.83 12.04
C ALA A 124 -29.53 -15.36 11.72
N PHE A 125 -28.59 -14.66 11.08
CA PHE A 125 -28.79 -13.30 10.58
C PHE A 125 -29.13 -13.32 9.09
N LEU A 126 -30.30 -12.76 8.73
CA LEU A 126 -30.87 -12.84 7.38
C LEU A 126 -31.00 -11.42 6.76
N PRO A 127 -29.90 -10.77 6.36
CA PRO A 127 -29.91 -9.36 5.89
C PRO A 127 -30.73 -9.12 4.60
N LYS A 128 -31.11 -10.18 3.89
CA LYS A 128 -31.98 -10.14 2.70
C LYS A 128 -33.16 -11.12 2.81
N GLY A 129 -33.46 -11.58 4.02
CA GLY A 129 -34.41 -12.69 4.24
C GLY A 129 -33.83 -14.05 3.83
N ALA A 130 -34.68 -15.08 3.78
CA ALA A 130 -34.28 -16.42 3.31
C ALA A 130 -35.46 -17.17 2.68
N THR A 131 -35.21 -17.80 1.53
CA THR A 131 -36.15 -18.72 0.87
C THR A 131 -35.53 -20.08 0.57
N GLY A 132 -36.33 -21.05 0.15
CA GLY A 132 -35.86 -22.40 -0.17
C GLY A 132 -35.16 -23.09 1.01
N HIS A 133 -34.11 -23.85 0.72
CA HIS A 133 -33.39 -24.59 1.77
C HIS A 133 -32.53 -23.72 2.69
N ASN A 134 -32.34 -22.42 2.41
CA ASN A 134 -31.67 -21.52 3.37
C ASN A 134 -32.55 -21.30 4.64
N VAL A 135 -33.87 -21.45 4.53
CA VAL A 135 -34.78 -21.47 5.68
C VAL A 135 -34.45 -22.63 6.62
N LEU A 136 -34.06 -23.81 6.10
CA LEU A 136 -33.70 -24.98 6.92
C LEU A 136 -32.48 -24.73 7.80
N VAL A 137 -31.53 -23.92 7.31
CA VAL A 137 -30.34 -23.50 8.07
C VAL A 137 -30.73 -22.46 9.14
N ALA A 138 -31.62 -21.52 8.79
CA ALA A 138 -32.09 -20.49 9.73
C ALA A 138 -32.82 -21.09 10.95
N ILE A 139 -33.72 -22.05 10.73
CA ILE A 139 -34.46 -22.74 11.82
C ILE A 139 -33.62 -23.76 12.60
N ALA A 140 -32.36 -23.99 12.21
CA ALA A 140 -31.42 -24.81 12.95
C ALA A 140 -30.59 -24.01 13.98
N CYS A 141 -30.75 -22.69 14.01
CA CYS A 141 -30.18 -21.79 15.03
C CYS A 141 -31.16 -21.56 16.20
N ASP A 142 -30.64 -21.24 17.38
CA ASP A 142 -31.44 -20.92 18.59
C ASP A 142 -32.23 -19.63 18.43
N GLU A 143 -31.68 -18.66 17.70
CA GLU A 143 -32.25 -17.35 17.46
C GLU A 143 -32.21 -16.99 15.96
N ILE A 144 -33.17 -16.19 15.50
CA ILE A 144 -33.20 -15.60 14.15
C ILE A 144 -33.28 -14.07 14.28
N ALA A 145 -32.54 -13.35 13.44
CA ALA A 145 -32.50 -11.90 13.38
C ALA A 145 -32.52 -11.39 11.93
N MET A 146 -33.33 -10.36 11.62
CA MET A 146 -33.50 -9.88 10.24
C MET A 146 -34.08 -8.45 10.15
N PRO A 147 -33.99 -7.76 9.01
CA PRO A 147 -34.68 -6.48 8.77
C PRO A 147 -36.20 -6.63 8.86
N SER A 148 -36.91 -5.54 9.19
CA SER A 148 -38.37 -5.58 9.41
C SER A 148 -39.21 -5.85 8.15
N ASP A 149 -38.61 -5.63 6.99
CA ASP A 149 -39.14 -5.68 5.63
C ASP A 149 -38.59 -6.86 4.80
N ALA A 150 -37.58 -7.56 5.31
CA ALA A 150 -37.11 -8.81 4.73
C ALA A 150 -38.13 -9.95 4.96
N GLU A 151 -38.19 -10.94 4.07
CA GLU A 151 -39.08 -12.11 4.20
C GLU A 151 -38.33 -13.39 4.60
N ILE A 152 -38.94 -14.20 5.46
CA ILE A 152 -38.58 -15.61 5.67
C ILE A 152 -39.77 -16.50 5.29
N GLY A 153 -39.55 -17.49 4.44
CA GLY A 153 -40.65 -18.30 3.92
C GLY A 153 -40.31 -19.13 2.69
N GLU A 154 -41.33 -19.74 2.09
CA GLU A 154 -41.24 -20.48 0.82
C GLU A 154 -40.08 -21.49 0.79
N ALA A 155 -39.96 -22.28 1.85
CA ALA A 155 -38.85 -23.21 2.05
C ALA A 155 -38.82 -24.33 0.99
N GLY A 156 -39.95 -24.58 0.31
CA GLY A 156 -40.07 -25.48 -0.84
C GLY A 156 -39.70 -24.87 -2.20
N ALA A 157 -39.30 -23.60 -2.30
CA ALA A 157 -39.10 -22.89 -3.58
C ALA A 157 -38.18 -23.59 -4.60
N SER A 158 -37.23 -24.39 -4.11
CA SER A 158 -36.23 -25.09 -4.95
C SER A 158 -36.66 -26.51 -5.36
N GLU A 159 -37.79 -27.01 -4.86
CA GLU A 159 -38.21 -28.41 -5.02
C GLU A 159 -39.35 -28.59 -6.03
N ARG A 160 -39.30 -29.71 -6.77
CA ARG A 160 -40.33 -30.05 -7.78
C ARG A 160 -41.54 -30.76 -7.18
N SER A 161 -41.35 -31.42 -6.04
CA SER A 161 -42.36 -32.21 -5.36
C SER A 161 -41.97 -32.44 -3.91
N ILE A 162 -42.86 -32.10 -2.98
CA ILE A 162 -42.58 -32.24 -1.54
C ILE A 162 -43.15 -33.58 -1.06
N GLY A 163 -42.26 -34.52 -0.72
CA GLY A 163 -42.59 -35.83 -0.16
C GLY A 163 -42.63 -35.84 1.38
N PRO A 164 -43.12 -36.93 1.99
CA PRO A 164 -43.12 -37.08 3.45
C PRO A 164 -41.71 -37.01 4.05
N ASP A 165 -40.71 -37.63 3.41
CA ASP A 165 -39.33 -37.65 3.90
C ASP A 165 -38.73 -36.25 4.10
N LEU A 166 -39.10 -35.31 3.21
CA LEU A 166 -38.68 -33.91 3.27
C LEU A 166 -39.40 -33.14 4.38
N ARG A 167 -40.71 -33.39 4.57
CA ARG A 167 -41.48 -32.85 5.69
C ARG A 167 -40.89 -33.31 7.03
N ASP A 168 -40.60 -34.61 7.16
CA ASP A 168 -40.00 -35.19 8.37
C ASP A 168 -38.61 -34.65 8.67
N VAL A 169 -37.83 -34.30 7.64
CA VAL A 169 -36.54 -33.59 7.80
C VAL A 169 -36.75 -32.21 8.43
N TYR A 170 -37.60 -31.37 7.84
CA TYR A 170 -37.86 -30.02 8.35
C TYR A 170 -38.48 -30.03 9.75
N TYR A 171 -39.46 -30.91 9.99
CA TYR A 171 -40.15 -31.05 11.27
C TYR A 171 -39.18 -31.39 12.41
N ARG A 172 -38.24 -32.33 12.21
CA ARG A 172 -37.26 -32.74 13.23
C ARG A 172 -36.26 -31.65 13.58
N ILE A 173 -35.80 -30.85 12.61
CA ILE A 173 -34.92 -29.70 12.87
C ILE A 173 -35.69 -28.64 13.68
N ALA A 174 -36.89 -28.26 13.23
CA ALA A 174 -37.75 -27.29 13.91
C ALA A 174 -38.09 -27.72 15.35
N GLN A 175 -38.37 -29.00 15.59
CA GLN A 175 -38.73 -29.52 16.91
C GLN A 175 -37.59 -29.43 17.94
N ARG A 176 -36.33 -29.37 17.48
CA ARG A 176 -35.12 -29.35 18.33
C ARG A 176 -34.79 -27.95 18.85
N ARG A 177 -34.73 -26.93 17.98
CA ARG A 177 -34.46 -25.53 18.37
C ARG A 177 -35.73 -24.74 18.73
N ARG A 178 -36.87 -25.05 18.10
CA ARG A 178 -38.21 -24.47 18.34
C ARG A 178 -38.37 -22.98 18.05
N THR A 179 -37.39 -22.38 17.37
CA THR A 179 -37.34 -20.97 16.93
C THR A 179 -38.55 -20.58 16.08
N ILE A 180 -39.01 -21.49 15.21
CA ILE A 180 -40.29 -21.42 14.51
C ILE A 180 -41.07 -22.72 14.81
N PRO A 181 -42.38 -22.68 15.11
CA PRO A 181 -43.15 -23.88 15.41
C PRO A 181 -43.13 -24.88 14.25
N PRO A 182 -42.95 -26.21 14.49
CA PRO A 182 -42.79 -27.19 13.42
C PRO A 182 -43.92 -27.21 12.37
N ASP A 183 -45.16 -26.97 12.78
CA ASP A 183 -46.31 -26.94 11.88
C ASP A 183 -46.33 -25.68 10.99
N VAL A 184 -45.82 -24.55 11.50
CA VAL A 184 -45.59 -23.33 10.69
C VAL A 184 -44.50 -23.60 9.67
N VAL A 185 -43.39 -24.24 10.07
CA VAL A 185 -42.31 -24.65 9.17
C VAL A 185 -42.82 -25.58 8.07
N LEU A 186 -43.74 -26.50 8.38
CA LEU A 186 -44.38 -27.35 7.38
C LEU A 186 -45.26 -26.56 6.39
N GLY A 187 -45.97 -25.51 6.83
CA GLY A 187 -46.69 -24.60 5.92
C GLY A 187 -45.79 -23.64 5.13
N MET A 188 -44.61 -23.28 5.64
CA MET A 188 -43.57 -22.57 4.88
C MET A 188 -42.93 -23.47 3.81
N LEU A 189 -42.85 -24.77 4.07
CA LEU A 189 -42.34 -25.77 3.14
C LEU A 189 -43.37 -26.12 2.05
N ASP A 190 -44.56 -26.58 2.44
CA ASP A 190 -45.54 -27.23 1.56
C ASP A 190 -46.84 -26.45 1.42
N PRO A 191 -47.09 -25.77 0.29
CA PRO A 191 -48.27 -24.94 0.09
C PRO A 191 -49.61 -25.69 0.16
N ARG A 192 -49.62 -27.02 0.20
CA ARG A 192 -50.86 -27.82 0.37
C ARG A 192 -51.36 -27.83 1.82
N LEU A 193 -50.55 -27.37 2.78
CA LEU A 193 -50.84 -27.44 4.20
C LEU A 193 -51.41 -26.10 4.72
N GLU A 194 -52.60 -26.16 5.32
CA GLU A 194 -53.18 -25.02 6.04
C GLU A 194 -52.72 -25.00 7.50
N VAL A 195 -52.19 -23.87 7.96
CA VAL A 195 -51.71 -23.67 9.33
C VAL A 195 -52.62 -22.67 10.05
N LEU A 196 -53.05 -23.04 11.24
CA LEU A 196 -53.92 -22.27 12.11
C LEU A 196 -53.12 -21.70 13.29
N GLN A 197 -53.32 -20.42 13.59
CA GLN A 197 -53.13 -19.86 14.91
C GLN A 197 -54.38 -20.19 15.74
N VAL A 198 -54.21 -20.98 16.80
CA VAL A 198 -55.28 -21.39 17.72
C VAL A 198 -55.01 -20.78 19.08
N GLU A 199 -56.02 -20.18 19.70
CA GLU A 199 -55.92 -19.60 21.03
C GLU A 199 -56.72 -20.45 22.01
N THR A 200 -56.01 -21.06 22.97
CA THR A 200 -56.58 -21.88 24.05
C THR A 200 -56.60 -21.09 25.35
N GLU A 201 -57.20 -21.67 26.41
CA GLU A 201 -57.21 -21.06 27.75
C GLU A 201 -55.81 -20.85 28.37
N VAL A 202 -54.77 -21.52 27.86
CA VAL A 202 -53.42 -21.54 28.43
C VAL A 202 -52.39 -20.90 27.51
N SER A 203 -52.51 -21.11 26.20
CA SER A 203 -51.50 -20.73 25.21
C SER A 203 -52.08 -20.44 23.82
N ARG A 204 -51.43 -19.52 23.10
CA ARG A 204 -51.50 -19.44 21.64
C ARG A 204 -50.62 -20.55 21.07
N GLU A 205 -51.19 -21.36 20.20
CA GLU A 205 -50.53 -22.50 19.56
C GLU A 205 -50.66 -22.39 18.04
N TYR A 206 -49.73 -23.02 17.32
CA TYR A 206 -49.70 -23.01 15.86
C TYR A 206 -49.69 -24.45 15.36
N ILE A 207 -50.79 -24.87 14.72
CA ILE A 207 -51.01 -26.27 14.33
C ILE A 207 -51.52 -26.40 12.89
N LEU A 208 -51.26 -27.55 12.27
CA LEU A 208 -51.89 -27.92 11.00
C LEU A 208 -53.41 -28.11 11.16
N ARG A 209 -54.17 -27.71 10.15
CA ARG A 209 -55.65 -27.83 10.08
C ARG A 209 -56.16 -29.24 10.39
N GLU A 210 -55.40 -30.27 10.00
CA GLU A 210 -55.71 -31.69 10.23
C GLU A 210 -55.65 -32.12 11.71
N ARG A 211 -54.89 -31.40 12.56
CA ARG A 211 -54.72 -31.72 14.00
C ARG A 211 -55.69 -30.97 14.91
N LEU A 212 -56.45 -30.01 14.39
CA LEU A 212 -57.45 -29.27 15.18
C LEU A 212 -58.45 -30.21 15.90
N PRO A 213 -58.99 -31.27 15.27
CA PRO A 213 -59.91 -32.20 15.94
C PRO A 213 -59.25 -33.10 16.99
N GLU A 214 -57.93 -33.01 17.18
CA GLU A 214 -57.21 -33.67 18.28
C GLU A 214 -57.00 -32.68 19.43
N LEU A 215 -56.54 -31.46 19.13
CA LEU A 215 -56.43 -30.38 20.11
C LEU A 215 -57.77 -30.04 20.78
N GLU A 216 -58.87 -30.03 20.02
CA GLU A 216 -60.25 -29.80 20.53
C GLU A 216 -60.73 -30.89 21.51
N LYS A 217 -60.08 -32.06 21.57
CA LYS A 217 -60.36 -33.12 22.57
C LYS A 217 -59.55 -32.94 23.85
N GLU A 218 -58.41 -32.27 23.77
CA GLU A 218 -57.50 -32.04 24.89
C GLU A 218 -57.73 -30.69 25.59
N ARG A 219 -58.12 -29.65 24.84
CA ARG A 219 -58.18 -28.26 25.31
C ARG A 219 -59.37 -27.51 24.73
N ALA A 220 -59.94 -26.60 25.51
CA ALA A 220 -60.94 -25.66 24.99
C ALA A 220 -60.28 -24.62 24.07
N VAL A 221 -60.78 -24.55 22.83
CA VAL A 221 -60.37 -23.56 21.83
C VAL A 221 -61.27 -22.33 21.95
N GLN A 222 -60.67 -21.16 22.17
CA GLN A 222 -61.38 -19.87 22.28
C GLN A 222 -61.50 -19.17 20.93
N ALA A 223 -60.43 -19.19 20.12
CA ALA A 223 -60.39 -18.58 18.80
C ALA A 223 -59.49 -19.36 17.85
N THR A 224 -59.76 -19.25 16.55
CA THR A 224 -58.96 -19.85 15.47
C THR A 224 -58.84 -18.87 14.32
N LYS A 225 -57.61 -18.59 13.89
CA LYS A 225 -57.27 -17.72 12.76
C LYS A 225 -56.38 -18.50 11.79
N VAL A 226 -56.70 -18.50 10.49
CA VAL A 226 -55.80 -19.07 9.48
C VAL A 226 -54.55 -18.19 9.38
N LEU A 227 -53.38 -18.79 9.52
CA LEU A 227 -52.08 -18.13 9.42
C LEU A 227 -51.48 -18.32 8.01
N ILE A 228 -51.53 -19.55 7.50
CA ILE A 228 -51.10 -19.92 6.13
C ILE A 228 -52.27 -20.68 5.51
N ARG A 229 -52.77 -20.24 4.34
CA ARG A 229 -53.88 -20.91 3.64
C ARG A 229 -53.36 -22.05 2.78
N ALA A 230 -54.18 -23.10 2.63
CA ALA A 230 -53.93 -24.09 1.57
C ALA A 230 -53.94 -23.40 0.18
N GLY A 231 -52.86 -23.59 -0.57
CA GLY A 231 -52.56 -22.94 -1.85
C GLY A 231 -51.49 -21.85 -1.75
N GLU A 232 -51.22 -21.31 -0.56
CA GLU A 232 -50.24 -20.25 -0.31
C GLU A 232 -48.99 -20.82 0.38
N ALA A 233 -47.79 -20.49 -0.10
CA ALA A 233 -46.56 -20.83 0.62
C ALA A 233 -46.37 -19.88 1.81
N GLY A 234 -46.15 -20.42 3.01
CA GLY A 234 -45.92 -19.60 4.19
C GLY A 234 -44.74 -18.64 4.03
N ARG A 235 -45.02 -17.34 4.17
CA ARG A 235 -44.05 -16.22 4.15
C ARG A 235 -44.40 -15.26 5.28
N PHE A 236 -43.38 -14.71 5.94
CA PHE A 236 -43.53 -13.70 6.98
C PHE A 236 -42.47 -12.61 6.77
N THR A 237 -42.89 -11.35 6.79
CA THR A 237 -41.94 -10.23 6.93
C THR A 237 -41.28 -10.28 8.32
N GLY A 238 -40.10 -9.69 8.48
CA GLY A 238 -39.43 -9.63 9.79
C GLY A 238 -40.32 -9.01 10.88
N ARG A 239 -41.16 -8.02 10.54
CA ARG A 239 -42.16 -7.45 11.47
C ARG A 239 -43.21 -8.48 11.91
N GLU A 240 -43.88 -9.14 10.97
CA GLU A 240 -44.90 -10.16 11.29
C GLU A 240 -44.28 -11.34 12.05
N ALA A 241 -43.11 -11.80 11.62
CA ALA A 241 -42.37 -12.86 12.29
C ALA A 241 -41.99 -12.46 13.74
N LYS A 242 -41.71 -11.17 13.99
CA LYS A 242 -41.44 -10.68 15.34
C LYS A 242 -42.70 -10.59 16.21
N GLU A 243 -43.83 -10.17 15.63
CA GLU A 243 -45.14 -10.15 16.30
C GLU A 243 -45.69 -11.55 16.61
N LEU A 244 -45.35 -12.54 15.78
CA LEU A 244 -45.70 -13.96 15.97
C LEU A 244 -44.70 -14.72 16.87
N GLY A 245 -43.58 -14.09 17.25
CA GLY A 245 -42.55 -14.70 18.10
C GLY A 245 -41.61 -15.67 17.38
N PHE A 246 -41.61 -15.70 16.05
CA PHE A 246 -40.77 -16.57 15.21
C PHE A 246 -39.33 -16.07 15.05
N ILE A 247 -39.06 -14.81 15.40
CA ILE A 247 -37.70 -14.22 15.43
C ILE A 247 -37.42 -13.48 16.74
N SER A 248 -36.15 -13.49 17.13
CA SER A 248 -35.67 -12.87 18.38
C SER A 248 -35.45 -11.36 18.23
N VAL A 249 -34.90 -10.91 17.10
CA VAL A 249 -34.34 -9.56 16.93
C VAL A 249 -34.71 -8.97 15.57
N LEU A 250 -35.05 -7.68 15.55
CA LEU A 250 -35.08 -6.88 14.33
C LEU A 250 -33.74 -6.15 14.17
N ALA A 251 -32.99 -6.49 13.12
CA ALA A 251 -31.67 -5.92 12.84
C ALA A 251 -31.54 -5.64 11.33
N ALA A 252 -31.31 -4.37 10.96
CA ALA A 252 -31.17 -3.97 9.56
C ALA A 252 -29.79 -4.34 8.96
N ASP A 253 -28.75 -4.36 9.80
CA ASP A 253 -27.36 -4.59 9.43
C ASP A 253 -26.58 -5.24 10.59
N ARG A 254 -25.30 -5.58 10.35
CA ARG A 254 -24.41 -6.17 11.35
C ARG A 254 -24.19 -5.26 12.57
N ALA A 255 -24.22 -3.94 12.41
CA ALA A 255 -24.03 -3.01 13.52
C ALA A 255 -25.27 -2.99 14.42
N ALA A 256 -26.47 -3.02 13.86
CA ALA A 256 -27.71 -3.21 14.61
C ALA A 256 -27.71 -4.54 15.36
N LEU A 257 -27.23 -5.62 14.73
CA LEU A 257 -27.08 -6.91 15.38
C LEU A 257 -26.07 -6.87 16.53
N ALA A 258 -24.90 -6.26 16.32
CA ALA A 258 -23.87 -6.08 17.33
C ALA A 258 -24.41 -5.31 18.56
N ARG A 259 -25.11 -4.20 18.33
CA ARG A 259 -25.73 -3.40 19.40
C ARG A 259 -26.68 -4.24 20.26
N VAL A 260 -27.57 -5.02 19.65
CA VAL A 260 -28.56 -5.84 20.38
C VAL A 260 -27.92 -6.94 21.25
N TYR A 261 -26.81 -7.54 20.82
CA TYR A 261 -26.10 -8.56 21.63
C TYR A 261 -25.06 -8.00 22.60
N GLY A 262 -24.86 -6.68 22.65
CA GLY A 262 -23.88 -6.00 23.51
C GLY A 262 -22.43 -6.15 23.01
N LEU A 263 -22.24 -6.13 21.69
CA LEU A 263 -20.97 -6.36 21.01
C LEU A 263 -20.43 -5.07 20.40
N SER A 264 -19.09 -4.94 20.29
CA SER A 264 -18.49 -3.89 19.45
C SER A 264 -18.72 -4.19 17.97
N ALA A 265 -18.73 -3.16 17.12
CA ALA A 265 -18.93 -3.34 15.68
C ALA A 265 -17.92 -4.34 15.07
N ALA A 266 -16.65 -4.23 15.46
CA ALA A 266 -15.56 -5.11 15.02
C ALA A 266 -15.66 -6.56 15.52
N ALA A 267 -16.52 -6.87 16.50
CA ALA A 267 -16.73 -8.25 16.98
C ALA A 267 -17.62 -9.09 16.05
N LEU A 268 -18.36 -8.45 15.13
CA LEU A 268 -19.09 -9.11 14.04
C LEU A 268 -18.47 -8.84 12.65
N ASP A 269 -17.24 -8.34 12.59
CA ASP A 269 -16.47 -8.34 11.35
C ASP A 269 -15.90 -9.74 11.04
N ASP A 270 -16.02 -10.15 9.78
CA ASP A 270 -15.73 -11.51 9.30
C ASP A 270 -14.29 -11.95 9.64
N ASP A 271 -14.03 -12.75 10.69
CA ASP A 271 -12.70 -13.39 10.83
C ASP A 271 -12.59 -14.62 11.75
N ALA A 272 -12.98 -15.78 11.21
CA ALA A 272 -12.14 -16.99 11.13
C ALA A 272 -12.74 -18.07 10.21
N ALA A 273 -14.01 -17.95 9.77
CA ALA A 273 -14.69 -18.94 8.93
C ALA A 273 -13.94 -19.35 7.63
N LEU A 274 -13.07 -18.49 7.11
CA LEU A 274 -12.26 -18.76 5.92
C LEU A 274 -10.87 -19.38 6.22
N ALA A 275 -10.43 -19.36 7.48
CA ALA A 275 -9.05 -19.63 7.93
C ALA A 275 -8.69 -21.13 8.02
N VAL A 276 -8.62 -21.80 6.88
CA VAL A 276 -8.09 -23.18 6.80
C VAL A 276 -6.93 -23.30 5.80
N ASP A 277 -7.03 -22.63 4.64
CA ASP A 277 -6.00 -22.65 3.59
C ASP A 277 -5.30 -21.29 3.45
N TRP A 278 -4.90 -20.66 4.56
CA TRP A 278 -4.07 -19.46 4.50
C TRP A 278 -2.70 -19.79 3.91
N ARG A 279 -2.24 -18.94 2.98
CA ARG A 279 -0.89 -18.90 2.43
C ARG A 279 -0.26 -17.57 2.88
N PRO A 280 0.19 -17.49 4.14
CA PRO A 280 0.51 -16.22 4.78
C PRO A 280 1.85 -15.66 4.30
N MET A 281 1.82 -14.42 3.81
CA MET A 281 3.01 -13.67 3.40
C MET A 281 3.15 -12.38 4.23
N ARG A 282 4.37 -11.86 4.32
CA ARG A 282 4.68 -10.60 5.01
C ARG A 282 5.48 -9.65 4.12
N VAL A 283 5.04 -8.40 4.02
CA VAL A 283 5.89 -7.27 3.60
C VAL A 283 6.28 -6.49 4.85
N ARG A 284 7.52 -6.01 4.93
CA ARG A 284 7.95 -5.08 5.97
C ARG A 284 8.10 -3.67 5.41
N LEU A 285 7.38 -2.72 6.01
CA LEU A 285 7.41 -1.30 5.74
C LEU A 285 8.16 -0.59 6.87
N ALA A 286 9.48 -0.52 6.74
CA ALA A 286 10.37 0.09 7.73
C ALA A 286 10.97 1.40 7.20
N GLY A 287 10.94 2.46 8.03
CA GLY A 287 11.45 3.79 7.65
C GLY A 287 10.45 4.62 6.84
N PRO A 288 10.90 5.69 6.16
CA PRO A 288 9.99 6.64 5.50
C PRO A 288 9.26 6.04 4.29
N ILE A 289 7.95 6.30 4.21
CA ILE A 289 7.17 5.91 3.03
C ILE A 289 7.56 6.81 1.85
N SER A 290 7.86 6.20 0.71
CA SER A 290 8.28 6.89 -0.52
C SER A 290 7.67 6.21 -1.73
N THR A 291 7.58 6.92 -2.85
CA THR A 291 7.01 6.45 -4.12
C THR A 291 7.58 5.08 -4.51
N GLY A 292 8.90 4.91 -4.45
CA GLY A 292 9.58 3.65 -4.72
C GLY A 292 9.19 2.52 -3.77
N LEU A 293 9.14 2.77 -2.44
CA LEU A 293 8.75 1.76 -1.46
C LEU A 293 7.26 1.38 -1.58
N ALA A 294 6.39 2.35 -1.85
CA ALA A 294 4.96 2.15 -2.03
C ALA A 294 4.66 1.30 -3.29
N GLN A 295 5.22 1.69 -4.44
CA GLN A 295 5.10 0.93 -5.69
C GLN A 295 5.75 -0.45 -5.58
N GLN A 296 6.91 -0.57 -4.93
CA GLN A 296 7.57 -1.85 -4.69
C GLN A 296 6.68 -2.79 -3.85
N THR A 297 6.09 -2.27 -2.77
CA THR A 297 5.18 -3.02 -1.89
C THR A 297 3.94 -3.50 -2.65
N GLN A 298 3.32 -2.61 -3.43
CA GLN A 298 2.24 -2.97 -4.34
C GLN A 298 2.66 -4.10 -5.29
N ARG A 299 3.77 -3.93 -6.03
CA ARG A 299 4.28 -4.95 -6.97
C ARG A 299 4.56 -6.30 -6.30
N MET A 300 5.04 -6.31 -5.06
CA MET A 300 5.29 -7.53 -4.28
C MET A 300 3.98 -8.23 -3.88
N ILE A 301 3.00 -7.47 -3.36
CA ILE A 301 1.66 -7.97 -3.01
C ILE A 301 0.96 -8.55 -4.25
N ASP A 302 0.88 -7.76 -5.32
CA ASP A 302 0.30 -8.12 -6.61
C ASP A 302 0.89 -9.41 -7.18
N LYS A 303 2.22 -9.57 -7.07
CA LYS A 303 2.92 -10.76 -7.54
C LYS A 303 2.63 -11.99 -6.67
N GLU A 304 2.68 -11.87 -5.35
CA GLU A 304 2.47 -12.98 -4.43
C GLU A 304 1.03 -13.52 -4.49
N ILE A 305 0.04 -12.64 -4.68
CA ILE A 305 -1.36 -13.02 -4.96
C ILE A 305 -1.46 -13.84 -6.25
N ARG A 306 -0.79 -13.42 -7.34
CA ARG A 306 -0.88 -14.10 -8.66
C ARG A 306 -0.04 -15.38 -8.75
N ASP A 307 1.22 -15.31 -8.40
CA ASP A 307 2.22 -16.35 -8.71
C ASP A 307 2.18 -17.51 -7.69
N HIS A 308 1.84 -17.23 -6.43
CA HIS A 308 1.80 -18.23 -5.35
C HIS A 308 0.40 -18.42 -4.73
N GLY A 309 -0.58 -17.58 -5.11
CA GLY A 309 -1.94 -17.61 -4.56
C GLY A 309 -2.02 -17.11 -3.12
N ALA A 310 -1.17 -16.15 -2.74
CA ALA A 310 -1.20 -15.57 -1.39
C ALA A 310 -2.56 -14.92 -1.11
N ASN A 311 -3.17 -15.31 0.01
CA ASN A 311 -4.52 -14.90 0.42
C ASN A 311 -4.58 -14.35 1.86
N PHE A 312 -3.44 -14.29 2.56
CA PHE A 312 -3.29 -13.64 3.86
C PHE A 312 -2.00 -12.82 3.85
N ILE A 313 -2.12 -11.50 3.96
CA ILE A 313 -1.02 -10.55 3.76
C ILE A 313 -0.84 -9.73 5.01
N VAL A 314 0.33 -9.85 5.65
CA VAL A 314 0.69 -9.06 6.82
C VAL A 314 1.61 -7.91 6.41
N LEU A 315 1.20 -6.67 6.68
CA LEU A 315 2.04 -5.49 6.57
C LEU A 315 2.67 -5.25 7.95
N GLU A 316 3.95 -5.59 8.10
CA GLU A 316 4.76 -5.26 9.27
C GLU A 316 5.19 -3.79 9.17
N ILE A 317 4.50 -2.89 9.88
CA ILE A 317 4.70 -1.44 9.79
C ILE A 317 5.56 -0.94 10.95
N ASP A 318 6.65 -0.24 10.61
CA ASP A 318 7.53 0.47 11.53
C ASP A 318 8.04 1.77 10.87
N SER A 319 7.16 2.77 10.82
CA SER A 319 7.34 4.00 10.05
C SER A 319 6.92 5.26 10.82
N ALA A 320 7.63 6.35 10.54
CA ALA A 320 7.33 7.70 11.03
C ALA A 320 6.46 8.51 10.05
N GLY A 321 6.01 7.91 8.94
CA GLY A 321 5.42 8.61 7.79
C GLY A 321 6.44 8.92 6.69
N GLY A 322 6.03 9.66 5.67
CA GLY A 322 6.84 10.00 4.50
C GLY A 322 6.08 10.84 3.48
N ALA A 323 5.82 10.29 2.29
CA ALA A 323 5.10 10.94 1.19
C ALA A 323 3.58 10.63 1.27
N PRO A 324 2.72 11.59 1.67
CA PRO A 324 1.34 11.27 2.03
C PRO A 324 0.48 10.79 0.85
N LEU A 325 0.75 11.31 -0.36
CA LEU A 325 0.05 10.90 -1.58
C LEU A 325 0.38 9.44 -1.95
N ASP A 326 1.63 9.01 -1.78
CA ASP A 326 2.04 7.62 -2.02
C ASP A 326 1.46 6.66 -0.99
N SER A 327 1.42 7.09 0.28
CA SER A 327 0.71 6.37 1.34
C SER A 327 -0.79 6.24 1.04
N VAL A 328 -1.45 7.27 0.50
CA VAL A 328 -2.84 7.20 0.04
C VAL A 328 -3.01 6.30 -1.18
N ASN A 329 -2.07 6.30 -2.14
CA ASN A 329 -2.14 5.43 -3.31
C ASN A 329 -2.04 3.95 -2.92
N LEU A 330 -1.07 3.59 -2.07
CA LEU A 330 -0.94 2.22 -1.54
C LEU A 330 -2.11 1.87 -0.62
N ALA A 331 -2.60 2.81 0.20
CA ALA A 331 -3.80 2.60 1.03
C ALA A 331 -5.04 2.30 0.18
N ASN A 332 -5.26 2.99 -0.94
CA ASN A 332 -6.36 2.65 -1.85
C ASN A 332 -6.19 1.26 -2.48
N HIS A 333 -4.98 0.91 -2.95
CA HIS A 333 -4.72 -0.44 -3.47
C HIS A 333 -5.03 -1.54 -2.44
N LEU A 334 -4.61 -1.37 -1.17
CA LEU A 334 -4.94 -2.27 -0.07
C LEU A 334 -6.45 -2.28 0.25
N ALA A 335 -7.10 -1.11 0.17
CA ALA A 335 -8.53 -0.95 0.44
C ALA A 335 -9.39 -1.70 -0.59
N ASP A 336 -8.96 -1.67 -1.86
CA ASP A 336 -9.67 -2.24 -3.01
C ASP A 336 -9.40 -3.76 -3.20
N LEU A 337 -8.53 -4.38 -2.37
CA LEU A 337 -8.40 -5.83 -2.31
C LEU A 337 -9.69 -6.48 -1.78
N ASP A 338 -10.17 -7.49 -2.52
CA ASP A 338 -11.34 -8.29 -2.18
C ASP A 338 -11.09 -9.11 -0.90
N ARG A 339 -11.63 -8.62 0.22
CA ARG A 339 -11.49 -9.18 1.57
C ARG A 339 -11.98 -10.61 1.74
N ASP A 340 -12.84 -11.10 0.84
CA ASP A 340 -13.34 -12.48 0.85
C ASP A 340 -12.42 -13.44 0.05
N ARG A 341 -11.40 -12.91 -0.65
CA ARG A 341 -10.36 -13.65 -1.38
C ARG A 341 -8.94 -13.44 -0.84
N VAL A 342 -8.62 -12.23 -0.41
CA VAL A 342 -7.29 -11.82 0.09
C VAL A 342 -7.49 -10.97 1.33
N ARG A 343 -7.04 -11.49 2.48
CA ARG A 343 -7.11 -10.83 3.78
C ARG A 343 -5.84 -10.01 4.03
N THR A 344 -6.01 -8.78 4.49
CA THR A 344 -4.91 -7.86 4.83
C THR A 344 -4.90 -7.52 6.31
N VAL A 345 -3.73 -7.63 6.95
CA VAL A 345 -3.54 -7.33 8.38
C VAL A 345 -2.33 -6.43 8.55
N ALA A 346 -2.51 -5.25 9.14
CA ALA A 346 -1.39 -4.43 9.59
C ALA A 346 -0.91 -4.93 10.96
N PHE A 347 0.37 -5.26 11.07
CA PHE A 347 1.05 -5.52 12.34
C PHE A 347 2.00 -4.37 12.67
N ILE A 348 1.64 -3.56 13.66
CA ILE A 348 2.42 -2.39 14.07
C ILE A 348 3.28 -2.77 15.28
N ALA A 349 4.54 -3.11 15.02
CA ALA A 349 5.49 -3.52 16.06
C ALA A 349 6.15 -2.32 16.77
N GLY A 350 6.42 -1.24 16.03
CA GLY A 350 7.04 -0.01 16.54
C GLY A 350 6.09 1.19 16.44
N ALA A 351 5.93 1.75 15.24
CA ALA A 351 4.92 2.79 15.01
C ALA A 351 4.38 2.80 13.57
N ALA A 352 3.18 3.37 13.42
CA ALA A 352 2.61 3.81 12.15
C ALA A 352 2.14 5.27 12.33
N LYS A 353 3.07 6.22 12.22
CA LYS A 353 2.80 7.65 12.44
C LYS A 353 2.47 8.38 11.14
N ALA A 354 1.84 9.54 11.28
CA ALA A 354 1.44 10.38 10.15
C ALA A 354 0.73 9.57 9.04
N ASP A 355 1.12 9.77 7.78
CA ASP A 355 0.56 9.10 6.62
C ASP A 355 0.76 7.57 6.59
N SER A 356 1.75 7.02 7.32
CA SER A 356 1.88 5.56 7.43
C SER A 356 0.74 4.90 8.24
N ALA A 357 -0.02 5.69 9.02
CA ALA A 357 -1.26 5.23 9.64
C ALA A 357 -2.33 4.87 8.60
N PHE A 358 -2.31 5.48 7.40
CA PHE A 358 -3.29 5.22 6.35
C PHE A 358 -3.19 3.78 5.84
N LEU A 359 -1.98 3.24 5.77
CA LEU A 359 -1.70 1.86 5.37
C LEU A 359 -2.28 0.85 6.37
N ALA A 360 -2.27 1.21 7.66
CA ALA A 360 -2.91 0.41 8.70
C ALA A 360 -4.44 0.50 8.62
N LEU A 361 -4.99 1.70 8.49
CA LEU A 361 -6.44 1.94 8.34
C LEU A 361 -7.04 1.29 7.08
N ALA A 362 -6.23 1.06 6.04
CA ALA A 362 -6.60 0.41 4.79
C ALA A 362 -6.55 -1.12 4.81
N CYS A 363 -5.88 -1.74 5.78
CA CYS A 363 -5.92 -3.20 5.95
C CYS A 363 -7.30 -3.63 6.46
N ASP A 364 -7.70 -4.89 6.26
CA ASP A 364 -8.93 -5.41 6.86
C ASP A 364 -8.84 -5.40 8.38
N GLN A 365 -7.66 -5.66 8.95
CA GLN A 365 -7.42 -5.63 10.39
C GLN A 365 -6.11 -4.94 10.79
N ILE A 366 -6.05 -4.49 12.05
CA ILE A 366 -4.85 -3.94 12.68
C ILE A 366 -4.60 -4.71 13.98
N VAL A 367 -3.36 -5.15 14.18
CA VAL A 367 -2.83 -5.70 15.44
C VAL A 367 -1.60 -4.88 15.82
N MET A 368 -1.44 -4.56 17.10
CA MET A 368 -0.37 -3.67 17.58
C MET A 368 0.41 -4.28 18.74
N ALA A 369 1.72 -4.00 18.83
CA ALA A 369 2.39 -4.21 20.11
C ALA A 369 1.77 -3.26 21.17
N PRO A 370 1.64 -3.67 22.46
CA PRO A 370 0.96 -2.85 23.46
C PRO A 370 1.52 -1.42 23.61
N GLY A 371 2.82 -1.24 23.41
CA GLY A 371 3.51 0.06 23.42
C GLY A 371 3.77 0.67 22.03
N ALA A 372 3.26 0.08 20.94
CA ALA A 372 3.37 0.66 19.62
C ALA A 372 2.41 1.84 19.44
N MET A 373 2.78 2.78 18.56
CA MET A 373 2.01 4.02 18.34
C MET A 373 1.35 4.08 16.97
N LEU A 374 0.05 4.38 16.92
CA LEU A 374 -0.71 4.72 15.71
C LEU A 374 -0.98 6.24 15.71
N GLY A 375 -0.70 6.90 14.58
CA GLY A 375 -0.86 8.35 14.43
C GLY A 375 0.17 9.19 15.19
N GLY A 376 -0.27 10.36 15.67
CA GLY A 376 0.57 11.37 16.30
C GLY A 376 1.20 12.37 15.34
N ASP A 377 1.96 13.31 15.91
CA ASP A 377 2.34 14.54 15.22
C ASP A 377 3.20 14.35 13.97
N TRP A 378 2.79 15.03 12.91
CA TRP A 378 3.42 15.02 11.60
C TRP A 378 4.69 15.89 11.58
N THR A 379 5.74 15.42 10.90
CA THR A 379 6.98 16.21 10.74
C THR A 379 6.81 17.33 9.71
N ARG A 380 5.98 17.12 8.68
CA ARG A 380 5.50 18.15 7.74
C ARG A 380 4.21 18.75 8.29
N LYS A 381 4.14 20.07 8.44
CA LYS A 381 2.86 20.76 8.66
C LYS A 381 2.18 20.95 7.31
N LEU A 382 1.04 20.28 7.11
CA LEU A 382 0.20 20.51 5.93
C LEU A 382 -0.57 21.85 6.08
N PRO A 383 -0.90 22.52 4.96
CA PRO A 383 -1.97 23.51 4.90
C PRO A 383 -3.29 22.93 5.44
N ALA A 384 -4.13 23.76 6.06
CA ALA A 384 -5.37 23.28 6.70
C ALA A 384 -6.39 22.72 5.69
N ASP A 385 -6.44 23.27 4.48
CA ASP A 385 -7.25 22.78 3.37
C ASP A 385 -6.72 21.46 2.79
N GLU A 386 -5.40 21.27 2.71
CA GLU A 386 -4.78 20.00 2.34
C GLU A 386 -5.02 18.93 3.41
N ALA A 387 -4.86 19.28 4.69
CA ALA A 387 -5.09 18.39 5.83
C ALA A 387 -6.56 17.90 5.89
N ALA A 388 -7.53 18.80 5.84
CA ALA A 388 -8.95 18.45 5.82
C ALA A 388 -9.34 17.63 4.57
N THR A 389 -8.76 17.95 3.40
CA THR A 389 -8.97 17.16 2.17
C THR A 389 -8.44 15.74 2.32
N LEU A 390 -7.22 15.59 2.86
CA LEU A 390 -6.57 14.31 3.10
C LEU A 390 -7.31 13.48 4.15
N ALA A 391 -7.71 14.11 5.26
CA ALA A 391 -8.51 13.50 6.31
C ALA A 391 -9.81 12.89 5.75
N ARG A 392 -10.55 13.63 4.92
CA ARG A 392 -11.77 13.14 4.29
C ARG A 392 -11.53 11.91 3.38
N VAL A 393 -10.41 11.84 2.67
CA VAL A 393 -10.02 10.67 1.86
C VAL A 393 -9.71 9.47 2.76
N VAL A 394 -8.94 9.68 3.84
CA VAL A 394 -8.56 8.63 4.79
C VAL A 394 -9.76 8.12 5.61
N GLY A 395 -10.70 9.00 5.94
CA GLY A 395 -11.98 8.65 6.57
C GLY A 395 -12.85 7.73 5.68
N GLU A 396 -12.79 7.91 4.35
CA GLU A 396 -13.53 7.04 3.40
C GLU A 396 -12.80 5.72 3.10
N ILE A 397 -11.46 5.69 3.20
CA ILE A 397 -10.69 4.43 3.26
C ILE A 397 -11.08 3.64 4.52
N ALA A 398 -11.12 4.30 5.68
CA ALA A 398 -11.53 3.70 6.94
C ALA A 398 -12.98 3.18 6.90
N ARG A 399 -13.92 3.96 6.34
CA ARG A 399 -15.32 3.54 6.13
C ARG A 399 -15.42 2.26 5.31
N ARG A 400 -14.71 2.17 4.18
CA ARG A 400 -14.68 0.98 3.31
C ARG A 400 -14.17 -0.28 4.02
N LYS A 401 -13.35 -0.13 5.07
CA LYS A 401 -12.84 -1.22 5.92
C LYS A 401 -13.48 -1.27 7.32
N GLY A 402 -14.70 -0.72 7.49
CA GLY A 402 -15.52 -0.89 8.69
C GLY A 402 -15.10 -0.07 9.92
N ARG A 403 -14.14 0.85 9.82
CA ARG A 403 -13.64 1.66 10.93
C ARG A 403 -14.33 3.01 11.03
N SER A 404 -14.40 3.57 12.25
CA SER A 404 -14.90 4.94 12.49
C SER A 404 -14.15 5.95 11.60
N PRO A 405 -14.86 6.66 10.69
CA PRO A 405 -14.25 7.71 9.88
C PRO A 405 -13.78 8.89 10.73
N ALA A 406 -14.43 9.16 11.87
CA ALA A 406 -14.07 10.27 12.75
C ALA A 406 -12.65 10.11 13.32
N LEU A 407 -12.35 8.93 13.87
CA LEU A 407 -11.02 8.62 14.40
C LEU A 407 -9.96 8.62 13.28
N ALA A 408 -10.29 8.11 12.10
CA ALA A 408 -9.40 8.13 10.94
C ALA A 408 -9.08 9.55 10.44
N MET A 409 -10.08 10.45 10.43
CA MET A 409 -9.88 11.87 10.14
C MET A 409 -9.00 12.55 11.20
N ALA A 410 -9.22 12.26 12.49
CA ALA A 410 -8.43 12.84 13.58
C ALA A 410 -6.97 12.35 13.67
N LEU A 411 -6.66 11.16 13.13
CA LEU A 411 -5.26 10.72 12.91
C LEU A 411 -4.55 11.55 11.83
N THR A 412 -5.29 12.29 11.01
CA THR A 412 -4.82 13.00 9.81
C THR A 412 -4.82 14.52 9.96
N ASP A 413 -5.88 15.10 10.52
CA ASP A 413 -6.06 16.55 10.69
C ASP A 413 -6.24 16.91 12.18
N PRO A 414 -5.37 17.76 12.76
CA PRO A 414 -5.40 18.13 14.18
C PRO A 414 -6.53 19.12 14.55
N ALA A 415 -7.29 19.60 13.56
CA ALA A 415 -8.50 20.40 13.78
C ALA A 415 -9.77 19.54 14.00
N VAL A 416 -9.72 18.25 13.68
CA VAL A 416 -10.89 17.36 13.80
C VAL A 416 -11.18 17.02 15.26
N GLU A 417 -12.35 17.43 15.73
CA GLU A 417 -12.84 17.11 17.07
C GLU A 417 -13.66 15.83 17.04
N VAL A 418 -13.29 14.83 17.86
CA VAL A 418 -14.02 13.56 17.99
C VAL A 418 -14.39 13.34 19.45
N PHE A 419 -15.63 12.92 19.67
CA PHE A 419 -16.18 12.59 20.98
C PHE A 419 -16.76 11.18 20.93
N ARG A 420 -16.78 10.49 22.07
CA ARG A 420 -17.67 9.33 22.26
C ARG A 420 -19.09 9.85 22.33
N TYR A 421 -20.01 9.21 21.62
CA TYR A 421 -21.44 9.40 21.78
C TYR A 421 -22.09 8.10 22.26
N GLU A 422 -23.07 8.22 23.14
CA GLU A 422 -23.78 7.09 23.76
C GLU A 422 -25.28 7.16 23.40
N HIS A 423 -25.81 6.07 22.87
CA HIS A 423 -27.17 6.02 22.33
C HIS A 423 -28.21 5.78 23.44
N ALA A 424 -29.13 6.74 23.59
CA ALA A 424 -30.20 6.73 24.59
C ALA A 424 -31.38 5.79 24.22
N GLY A 425 -31.07 4.51 24.03
CA GLY A 425 -32.05 3.45 23.76
C GLY A 425 -31.52 2.05 24.04
N ASP A 426 -30.33 1.71 23.51
CA ASP A 426 -29.66 0.42 23.67
C ASP A 426 -28.34 0.51 24.47
N GLY A 427 -27.83 1.72 24.73
CA GLY A 427 -26.57 1.94 25.44
C GLY A 427 -25.32 1.74 24.57
N ALA A 428 -25.46 1.66 23.24
CA ALA A 428 -24.33 1.56 22.34
C ALA A 428 -23.47 2.84 22.36
N SER A 429 -22.15 2.69 22.15
CA SER A 429 -21.21 3.80 22.07
C SER A 429 -20.41 3.78 20.77
N ASP A 430 -20.27 4.92 20.11
CA ASP A 430 -19.48 5.10 18.88
C ASP A 430 -18.79 6.48 18.87
N TYR A 431 -17.96 6.75 17.87
CA TYR A 431 -17.08 7.92 17.78
C TYR A 431 -17.36 8.75 16.54
N PHE A 432 -17.81 9.99 16.76
CA PHE A 432 -18.24 10.92 15.71
C PHE A 432 -17.64 12.31 15.91
N THR A 433 -17.58 13.09 14.83
CA THR A 433 -17.44 14.55 14.92
C THR A 433 -18.81 15.19 15.20
N PRO A 434 -18.87 16.43 15.75
CA PRO A 434 -20.14 17.11 16.01
C PRO A 434 -21.02 17.27 14.75
N GLU A 435 -20.40 17.45 13.58
CA GLU A 435 -21.09 17.56 12.29
C GLU A 435 -21.74 16.23 11.90
N GLN A 436 -20.99 15.12 12.02
CA GLN A 436 -21.46 13.78 11.64
C GLN A 436 -22.70 13.34 12.43
N VAL A 437 -22.83 13.72 13.70
CA VAL A 437 -24.01 13.38 14.50
C VAL A 437 -25.26 14.12 14.00
N ASN A 438 -25.13 15.34 13.49
CA ASN A 438 -26.27 16.08 12.92
C ASN A 438 -26.79 15.45 11.61
N ASP A 439 -25.95 14.71 10.89
CA ASP A 439 -26.33 13.96 9.68
C ASP A 439 -27.02 12.61 10.00
N LEU A 440 -27.01 12.15 11.26
CA LEU A 440 -27.66 10.91 11.67
C LEU A 440 -29.19 11.09 11.78
N LYS A 441 -29.94 10.14 11.22
CA LYS A 441 -31.42 10.14 11.26
C LYS A 441 -32.01 10.09 12.68
N ASP A 442 -31.23 9.62 13.63
CA ASP A 442 -31.55 9.43 15.05
C ASP A 442 -30.68 10.32 15.97
N ALA A 443 -30.10 11.41 15.45
CA ALA A 443 -29.21 12.33 16.19
C ALA A 443 -29.65 12.66 17.63
N ILE A 444 -30.96 12.83 17.86
CA ILE A 444 -31.56 13.16 19.17
C ILE A 444 -31.32 12.07 20.23
N ALA A 445 -31.11 10.81 19.82
CA ALA A 445 -30.78 9.71 20.71
C ALA A 445 -29.31 9.68 21.13
N TRP A 446 -28.40 10.26 20.34
CA TRP A 446 -26.96 10.23 20.60
C TRP A 446 -26.54 11.34 21.58
N LYS A 447 -26.16 10.94 22.80
CA LYS A 447 -25.65 11.86 23.83
C LYS A 447 -24.14 11.96 23.78
N GLN A 448 -23.63 13.17 23.66
CA GLN A 448 -22.19 13.45 23.69
C GLN A 448 -21.62 13.13 25.08
N ALA A 449 -20.54 12.34 25.11
CA ALA A 449 -19.80 11.95 26.29
C ALA A 449 -18.34 12.45 26.19
N ASP A 450 -17.36 11.62 26.55
CA ASP A 450 -15.96 12.03 26.64
C ASP A 450 -15.35 12.46 25.29
N ARG A 451 -14.54 13.51 25.32
CA ARG A 451 -13.75 13.97 24.17
C ARG A 451 -12.53 13.06 23.96
N VAL A 452 -12.33 12.57 22.74
CA VAL A 452 -11.23 11.65 22.39
C VAL A 452 -9.99 12.40 21.87
N THR A 453 -10.16 13.48 21.10
CA THR A 453 -9.01 14.24 20.56
C THR A 453 -8.55 15.35 21.50
N THR A 454 -7.26 15.70 21.46
CA THR A 454 -6.75 16.93 22.09
C THR A 454 -6.76 18.07 21.08
N ALA A 455 -7.37 19.21 21.41
CA ALA A 455 -7.50 20.34 20.49
C ALA A 455 -6.14 20.79 19.93
N GLY A 456 -6.04 20.91 18.60
CA GLY A 456 -4.83 21.33 17.90
C GLY A 456 -3.70 20.30 17.89
N LYS A 457 -4.00 19.02 18.12
CA LYS A 457 -3.07 17.89 18.00
C LYS A 457 -3.69 16.74 17.23
N HIS A 458 -2.86 16.03 16.48
CA HIS A 458 -3.26 14.79 15.84
C HIS A 458 -3.60 13.74 16.90
N LEU A 459 -4.59 12.90 16.63
CA LEU A 459 -4.87 11.75 17.47
C LEU A 459 -3.64 10.83 17.49
N GLN A 460 -3.28 10.34 18.68
CA GLN A 460 -2.17 9.41 18.86
C GLN A 460 -2.57 8.32 19.86
N LEU A 461 -2.44 7.07 19.47
CA LEU A 461 -2.94 5.92 20.24
C LEU A 461 -1.83 4.91 20.48
N SER A 462 -1.71 4.44 21.72
CA SER A 462 -1.00 3.19 22.02
C SER A 462 -1.79 1.98 21.52
N GLY A 463 -1.14 0.82 21.38
CA GLY A 463 -1.82 -0.43 20.98
C GLY A 463 -3.02 -0.79 21.86
N ALA A 464 -2.94 -0.53 23.17
CA ALA A 464 -4.06 -0.74 24.09
C ALA A 464 -5.26 0.19 23.79
N GLN A 465 -5.00 1.49 23.61
CA GLN A 465 -6.05 2.48 23.30
C GLN A 465 -6.64 2.26 21.90
N ALA A 466 -5.85 1.78 20.94
CA ALA A 466 -6.35 1.47 19.61
C ALA A 466 -7.35 0.29 19.61
N VAL A 467 -7.20 -0.67 20.55
CA VAL A 467 -8.18 -1.74 20.77
C VAL A 467 -9.40 -1.22 21.54
N GLU A 468 -9.20 -0.40 22.57
CA GLU A 468 -10.29 0.24 23.34
C GLU A 468 -11.21 1.10 22.47
N LEU A 469 -10.66 1.85 21.51
CA LEU A 469 -11.41 2.66 20.54
C LEU A 469 -11.83 1.87 19.27
N GLY A 470 -11.64 0.55 19.23
CA GLY A 470 -12.10 -0.32 18.13
C GLY A 470 -11.40 -0.16 16.77
N LEU A 471 -10.25 0.53 16.70
CA LEU A 471 -9.45 0.63 15.47
C LEU A 471 -8.58 -0.61 15.22
N ALA A 472 -8.05 -1.20 16.29
CA ALA A 472 -7.28 -2.44 16.29
C ALA A 472 -8.09 -3.59 16.89
N ARG A 473 -7.90 -4.81 16.37
CA ARG A 473 -8.60 -6.02 16.83
C ARG A 473 -8.02 -6.55 18.13
N ALA A 474 -6.71 -6.49 18.27
CA ALA A 474 -5.97 -7.10 19.37
C ALA A 474 -4.59 -6.45 19.55
N THR A 475 -3.93 -6.77 20.66
CA THR A 475 -2.51 -6.49 20.86
C THR A 475 -1.70 -7.78 20.87
N ALA A 476 -0.50 -7.75 20.28
CA ALA A 476 0.46 -8.85 20.26
C ALA A 476 1.89 -8.29 20.38
N LYS A 477 2.65 -8.75 21.37
CA LYS A 477 4.02 -8.26 21.65
C LYS A 477 5.05 -8.77 20.64
N ASP A 478 4.80 -9.94 20.07
CA ASP A 478 5.69 -10.69 19.20
C ASP A 478 4.89 -11.50 18.17
N TRP A 479 5.60 -12.28 17.35
CA TRP A 479 5.00 -13.10 16.32
C TRP A 479 4.26 -14.32 16.87
N ASP A 480 4.53 -14.79 18.08
CA ASP A 480 3.86 -15.97 18.63
C ASP A 480 2.47 -15.57 19.17
N GLU A 481 2.36 -14.41 19.84
CA GLU A 481 1.07 -13.79 20.16
C GLU A 481 0.29 -13.43 18.89
N PHE A 482 0.94 -12.96 17.82
CA PHE A 482 0.28 -12.67 16.54
C PHE A 482 -0.24 -13.95 15.85
N ASN A 483 0.58 -15.01 15.80
CA ASN A 483 0.22 -16.28 15.17
C ASN A 483 -0.95 -16.95 15.89
N ALA A 484 -1.01 -16.84 17.23
CA ALA A 484 -2.12 -17.36 18.02
C ALA A 484 -3.47 -16.71 17.63
N ILE A 485 -3.52 -15.38 17.48
CA ILE A 485 -4.73 -14.62 17.09
C ILE A 485 -5.34 -15.13 15.77
N TYR A 486 -4.49 -15.60 14.84
CA TYR A 486 -4.90 -16.04 13.50
C TYR A 486 -4.79 -17.56 13.28
N SER A 487 -4.47 -18.35 14.32
CA SER A 487 -4.22 -19.79 14.23
C SER A 487 -3.18 -20.18 13.14
N LEU A 488 -2.11 -19.40 13.00
CA LEU A 488 -1.03 -19.67 12.05
C LEU A 488 0.00 -20.64 12.65
N GLU A 489 0.41 -21.65 11.90
CA GLU A 489 1.41 -22.65 12.34
C GLU A 489 2.82 -22.06 12.55
N SER A 490 3.13 -20.94 11.87
CA SER A 490 4.41 -20.25 11.96
C SER A 490 4.28 -18.80 11.47
N ALA A 491 5.25 -17.95 11.78
CA ALA A 491 5.28 -16.57 11.33
C ALA A 491 5.21 -16.49 9.78
N PRO A 492 4.36 -15.62 9.19
CA PRO A 492 4.21 -15.47 7.75
C PRO A 492 5.54 -15.29 7.01
N ARG A 493 5.68 -15.89 5.81
CA ARG A 493 6.92 -15.79 5.02
C ARG A 493 7.21 -14.34 4.67
N LEU A 494 8.31 -13.79 5.19
CA LEU A 494 8.82 -12.50 4.74
C LEU A 494 9.19 -12.59 3.26
N VAL A 495 8.56 -11.74 2.45
CA VAL A 495 8.85 -11.61 1.03
C VAL A 495 9.97 -10.57 0.91
N GLU A 496 11.15 -11.01 0.49
CA GLU A 496 12.27 -10.11 0.25
C GLU A 496 12.14 -9.38 -1.10
N PRO A 497 12.70 -8.16 -1.21
CA PRO A 497 13.02 -7.54 -2.49
C PRO A 497 13.78 -8.49 -3.44
N SER A 498 13.43 -8.50 -4.73
CA SER A 498 14.16 -9.29 -5.72
C SER A 498 15.58 -8.77 -5.93
N TRP A 499 16.42 -9.49 -6.69
CA TRP A 499 17.74 -8.97 -7.06
C TRP A 499 17.64 -7.69 -7.90
N VAL A 500 16.57 -7.52 -8.70
CA VAL A 500 16.31 -6.31 -9.47
C VAL A 500 15.93 -5.17 -8.54
N ASP A 501 15.03 -5.39 -7.58
CA ASP A 501 14.64 -4.37 -6.61
C ASP A 501 15.85 -3.93 -5.76
N ARG A 502 16.70 -4.88 -5.33
CA ARG A 502 17.95 -4.56 -4.61
C ARG A 502 18.93 -3.77 -5.48
N LEU A 503 19.03 -4.08 -6.77
CA LEU A 503 19.86 -3.32 -7.71
C LEU A 503 19.30 -1.90 -7.91
N VAL A 504 17.98 -1.72 -8.05
CA VAL A 504 17.32 -0.40 -8.15
C VAL A 504 17.48 0.39 -6.85
N GLN A 505 17.34 -0.23 -5.68
CA GLN A 505 17.60 0.42 -4.37
C GLN A 505 19.07 0.88 -4.25
N VAL A 506 20.03 0.11 -4.78
CA VAL A 506 21.45 0.52 -4.82
C VAL A 506 21.68 1.64 -5.83
N LEU A 507 21.16 1.55 -7.05
CA LEU A 507 21.35 2.55 -8.10
C LEU A 507 20.62 3.88 -7.83
N ASN A 508 19.47 3.83 -7.15
CA ASN A 508 18.71 4.99 -6.65
C ASN A 508 19.19 5.46 -5.25
N SER A 509 20.24 4.84 -4.70
CA SER A 509 20.93 5.46 -3.57
C SER A 509 21.65 6.71 -4.07
N SER A 510 21.59 7.80 -3.29
CA SER A 510 22.15 9.10 -3.75
C SER A 510 23.62 8.97 -4.18
N ALA A 511 24.42 8.17 -3.46
CA ALA A 511 25.82 7.92 -3.80
C ALA A 511 26.01 7.24 -5.16
N ALA A 512 25.13 6.31 -5.55
CA ALA A 512 25.19 5.67 -6.86
C ALA A 512 24.70 6.59 -7.98
N GLY A 513 23.64 7.37 -7.75
CA GLY A 513 23.22 8.43 -8.67
C GLY A 513 24.35 9.42 -8.95
N TRP A 514 25.05 9.89 -7.91
CA TRP A 514 26.22 10.77 -8.05
C TRP A 514 27.39 10.10 -8.78
N ALA A 515 27.65 8.81 -8.53
CA ALA A 515 28.68 8.06 -9.25
C ALA A 515 28.34 7.92 -10.75
N LEU A 516 27.10 7.60 -11.11
CA LEU A 516 26.63 7.49 -12.50
C LEU A 516 26.79 8.82 -13.25
N LEU A 517 26.34 9.94 -12.65
CA LEU A 517 26.45 11.26 -13.26
C LEU A 517 27.91 11.73 -13.41
N ALA A 518 28.76 11.46 -12.41
CA ALA A 518 30.19 11.76 -12.50
C ALA A 518 30.89 10.92 -13.59
N LEU A 519 30.60 9.61 -13.66
CA LEU A 519 31.14 8.73 -14.71
C LEU A 519 30.65 9.14 -16.10
N ALA A 520 29.38 9.55 -16.23
CA ALA A 520 28.85 10.06 -17.49
C ALA A 520 29.56 11.33 -17.95
N ALA A 521 29.76 12.30 -17.05
CA ALA A 521 30.50 13.53 -17.36
C ALA A 521 31.96 13.25 -17.75
N ILE A 522 32.64 12.33 -17.05
CA ILE A 522 34.01 11.90 -17.40
C ILE A 522 34.04 11.22 -18.78
N GLY A 523 33.08 10.34 -19.08
CA GLY A 523 32.96 9.67 -20.38
C GLY A 523 32.79 10.66 -21.55
N LEU A 524 31.90 11.65 -21.39
CA LEU A 524 31.73 12.73 -22.37
C LEU A 524 33.01 13.56 -22.56
N TYR A 525 33.70 13.91 -21.46
CA TYR A 525 34.94 14.69 -21.53
C TYR A 525 36.06 13.95 -22.26
N ILE A 526 36.18 12.63 -22.05
CA ILE A 526 37.12 11.78 -22.78
C ILE A 526 36.78 11.78 -24.27
N GLU A 527 35.52 11.52 -24.65
CA GLU A 527 35.10 11.49 -26.07
C GLU A 527 35.38 12.82 -26.79
N VAL A 528 35.18 13.95 -26.12
CA VAL A 528 35.48 15.30 -26.66
C VAL A 528 36.99 15.54 -26.85
N HIS A 529 37.84 14.95 -26.00
CA HIS A 529 39.31 15.14 -26.07
C HIS A 529 40.03 14.06 -26.89
N THR A 530 39.40 12.92 -27.14
CA THR A 530 39.90 11.85 -28.02
C THR A 530 38.81 11.42 -29.02
N PRO A 531 38.51 12.26 -30.03
CA PRO A 531 37.43 11.97 -30.99
C PRO A 531 37.69 10.70 -31.78
N GLY A 532 36.65 9.87 -31.95
CA GLY A 532 36.69 8.68 -32.81
C GLY A 532 36.94 7.35 -32.09
N LEU A 533 37.04 7.35 -30.75
CA LEU A 533 37.09 6.10 -29.97
C LEU A 533 35.71 5.54 -29.61
N GLY A 534 34.67 6.37 -29.48
CA GLY A 534 33.28 5.99 -29.19
C GLY A 534 33.02 5.44 -27.77
N ALA A 535 34.06 4.95 -27.09
CA ALA A 535 33.97 4.34 -25.77
C ALA A 535 33.57 5.33 -24.65
N GLY A 536 33.93 6.60 -24.77
CA GLY A 536 33.54 7.63 -23.81
C GLY A 536 32.06 7.96 -23.95
N GLY A 537 31.58 8.14 -25.19
CA GLY A 537 30.17 8.33 -25.53
C GLY A 537 29.30 7.14 -25.12
N PHE A 538 29.74 5.91 -25.39
CA PHE A 538 29.02 4.69 -24.97
C PHE A 538 28.94 4.59 -23.44
N THR A 539 30.05 4.84 -22.72
CA THR A 539 30.07 4.81 -21.25
C THR A 539 29.12 5.85 -20.67
N ALA A 540 29.09 7.06 -21.23
CA ALA A 540 28.15 8.10 -20.80
C ALA A 540 26.69 7.73 -21.08
N GLY A 541 26.38 7.23 -22.29
CA GLY A 541 25.05 6.76 -22.65
C GLY A 541 24.54 5.65 -21.73
N LEU A 542 25.39 4.69 -21.39
CA LEU A 542 25.06 3.62 -20.43
C LEU A 542 24.84 4.17 -19.01
N CYS A 543 25.65 5.12 -18.55
CA CYS A 543 25.49 5.72 -17.23
C CYS A 543 24.19 6.54 -17.11
N PHE A 544 23.83 7.33 -18.14
CA PHE A 544 22.55 8.03 -18.18
C PHE A 544 21.36 7.05 -18.29
N LEU A 545 21.47 5.99 -19.11
CA LEU A 545 20.43 4.96 -19.21
C LEU A 545 20.17 4.30 -17.85
N LEU A 546 21.22 3.88 -17.15
CA LEU A 546 21.10 3.28 -15.80
C LEU A 546 20.54 4.28 -14.78
N PHE A 547 20.92 5.56 -14.87
CA PHE A 547 20.39 6.63 -14.02
C PHE A 547 18.87 6.77 -14.22
N PHE A 548 18.39 7.08 -15.43
CA PHE A 548 16.96 7.28 -15.68
C PHE A 548 16.15 6.00 -15.45
N TRP A 549 16.66 4.83 -15.85
CA TRP A 549 16.00 3.54 -15.60
C TRP A 549 15.79 3.27 -14.09
N SER A 550 16.79 3.58 -13.26
CA SER A 550 16.70 3.38 -11.81
C SER A 550 15.76 4.36 -11.12
N HIS A 551 15.78 5.64 -11.53
CA HIS A 551 14.89 6.66 -10.96
C HIS A 551 13.44 6.44 -11.42
N HIS A 552 13.21 5.94 -12.64
CA HIS A 552 11.89 5.56 -13.14
C HIS A 552 11.30 4.35 -12.40
N LEU A 553 12.06 3.26 -12.23
CA LEU A 553 11.60 2.09 -11.44
C LEU A 553 11.44 2.39 -9.94
N GLY A 554 12.10 3.45 -9.45
CA GLY A 554 11.93 4.02 -8.11
C GLY A 554 10.85 5.10 -7.99
N GLY A 555 10.17 5.47 -9.08
CA GLY A 555 9.07 6.44 -9.08
C GLY A 555 9.47 7.91 -8.89
N THR A 556 10.74 8.28 -9.09
CA THR A 556 11.20 9.69 -8.99
C THR A 556 11.46 10.35 -10.35
N ALA A 557 11.29 9.62 -11.45
CA ALA A 557 11.38 10.14 -12.80
C ALA A 557 10.26 9.55 -13.67
N ASP A 558 9.58 10.38 -14.43
CA ASP A 558 8.51 10.00 -15.35
C ASP A 558 8.97 10.16 -16.81
N TRP A 559 8.03 9.99 -17.74
CA TRP A 559 8.29 10.22 -19.17
C TRP A 559 8.72 11.66 -19.48
N LEU A 560 8.34 12.65 -18.66
CA LEU A 560 8.71 14.05 -18.86
C LEU A 560 10.23 14.23 -18.80
N GLU A 561 10.88 13.68 -17.79
CA GLU A 561 12.32 13.79 -17.55
C GLU A 561 13.09 13.11 -18.69
N ILE A 562 12.66 11.90 -19.08
CA ILE A 562 13.26 11.11 -20.15
C ILE A 562 13.14 11.85 -21.50
N LEU A 563 11.98 12.45 -21.79
CA LEU A 563 11.75 13.24 -23.01
C LEU A 563 12.57 14.54 -23.02
N LEU A 564 12.68 15.24 -21.89
CA LEU A 564 13.54 16.43 -21.75
C LEU A 564 15.02 16.11 -21.97
N PHE A 565 15.51 14.97 -21.46
CA PHE A 565 16.88 14.52 -21.71
C PHE A 565 17.10 14.21 -23.19
N ALA A 566 16.21 13.41 -23.80
CA ALA A 566 16.32 13.02 -25.21
C ALA A 566 16.24 14.24 -26.15
N ALA A 567 15.34 15.19 -25.87
CA ALA A 567 15.25 16.46 -26.60
C ALA A 567 16.52 17.30 -26.44
N GLY A 568 17.07 17.39 -25.22
CA GLY A 568 18.30 18.14 -24.96
C GLY A 568 19.52 17.56 -25.70
N VAL A 569 19.67 16.23 -25.71
CA VAL A 569 20.69 15.53 -26.51
C VAL A 569 20.47 15.78 -28.01
N ALA A 570 19.23 15.70 -28.49
CA ALA A 570 18.91 15.96 -29.90
C ALA A 570 19.23 17.40 -30.32
N CYS A 571 19.00 18.40 -29.47
CA CYS A 571 19.39 19.79 -29.74
C CYS A 571 20.92 19.97 -29.83
N ILE A 572 21.71 19.33 -28.96
CA ILE A 572 23.17 19.35 -29.05
C ILE A 572 23.64 18.70 -30.36
N LEU A 573 23.09 17.54 -30.73
CA LEU A 573 23.41 16.87 -31.99
C LEU A 573 23.01 17.71 -33.21
N LEU A 574 21.91 18.48 -33.15
CA LEU A 574 21.48 19.35 -34.23
C LEU A 574 22.47 20.51 -34.49
N GLU A 575 22.97 21.16 -33.45
CA GLU A 575 24.03 22.19 -33.59
C GLU A 575 25.30 21.58 -34.20
N VAL A 576 25.73 20.41 -33.68
CA VAL A 576 26.99 19.76 -34.09
C VAL A 576 26.95 19.21 -35.52
N LEU A 577 25.80 18.70 -35.98
CA LEU A 577 25.68 18.00 -37.27
C LEU A 577 25.04 18.85 -38.39
N VAL A 578 24.23 19.86 -38.07
CA VAL A 578 23.39 20.57 -39.05
C VAL A 578 23.56 22.09 -38.98
N LEU A 579 23.72 22.67 -37.78
CA LEU A 579 23.72 24.11 -37.56
C LEU A 579 24.99 24.64 -36.87
N PRO A 580 26.21 24.42 -37.42
CA PRO A 580 27.44 24.86 -36.78
C PRO A 580 27.59 26.39 -36.85
N GLY A 581 27.31 27.11 -35.74
CA GLY A 581 27.81 28.49 -35.62
C GLY A 581 27.13 29.44 -34.63
N VAL A 582 26.10 29.05 -33.88
CA VAL A 582 25.35 30.01 -33.02
C VAL A 582 25.38 29.61 -31.53
N GLY A 583 25.54 28.33 -31.23
CA GLY A 583 25.56 27.74 -29.89
C GLY A 583 24.20 27.67 -29.20
N VAL A 584 23.13 28.23 -29.78
CA VAL A 584 21.80 28.34 -29.15
C VAL A 584 21.19 26.97 -28.90
N PHE A 585 21.30 26.02 -29.83
CA PHE A 585 20.77 24.68 -29.60
C PHE A 585 21.67 23.87 -28.66
N ALA A 586 22.97 24.15 -28.62
CA ALA A 586 23.89 23.53 -27.65
C ALA A 586 23.62 24.02 -26.21
N PHE A 587 23.47 25.33 -25.97
CA PHE A 587 23.13 25.87 -24.65
C PHE A 587 21.71 25.49 -24.22
N GLY A 588 20.73 25.57 -25.12
CA GLY A 588 19.36 25.12 -24.84
C GLY A 588 19.29 23.62 -24.53
N GLY A 589 19.98 22.79 -25.32
CA GLY A 589 20.05 21.35 -25.09
C GLY A 589 20.75 20.97 -23.78
N GLY A 590 21.84 21.66 -23.44
CA GLY A 590 22.51 21.51 -22.16
C GLY A 590 21.62 21.90 -20.96
N ALA A 591 20.83 22.96 -21.10
CA ALA A 591 19.85 23.36 -20.08
C ALA A 591 18.71 22.33 -19.93
N LEU A 592 18.19 21.78 -21.04
CA LEU A 592 17.17 20.71 -21.01
C LEU A 592 17.69 19.44 -20.32
N ILE A 593 18.94 19.04 -20.59
CA ILE A 593 19.60 17.92 -19.89
C ILE A 593 19.73 18.24 -18.39
N LEU A 594 20.21 19.42 -18.01
CA LEU A 594 20.38 19.80 -16.60
C LEU A 594 19.05 19.80 -15.84
N VAL A 595 17.99 20.37 -16.42
CA VAL A 595 16.63 20.37 -15.85
C VAL A 595 16.09 18.95 -15.72
N SER A 596 16.26 18.11 -16.75
CA SER A 596 15.83 16.71 -16.73
C SER A 596 16.46 15.91 -15.58
N VAL A 597 17.78 15.96 -15.44
CA VAL A 597 18.49 15.19 -14.39
C VAL A 597 18.17 15.75 -13.00
N LEU A 598 17.97 17.08 -12.88
CA LEU A 598 17.52 17.70 -11.62
C LEU A 598 16.11 17.25 -11.23
N LEU A 599 15.16 17.25 -12.17
CA LEU A 599 13.79 16.77 -11.94
C LEU A 599 13.77 15.28 -11.59
N ALA A 600 14.49 14.42 -12.32
CA ALA A 600 14.57 12.98 -12.02
C ALA A 600 15.12 12.64 -10.60
N SER A 601 15.76 13.62 -9.94
CA SER A 601 16.30 13.53 -8.59
C SER A 601 15.31 13.99 -7.49
N GLN A 602 14.07 14.38 -7.84
CA GLN A 602 13.08 14.92 -6.89
C GLN A 602 11.63 14.68 -7.35
N THR A 603 10.68 14.62 -6.42
CA THR A 603 9.27 14.30 -6.72
C THR A 603 8.39 15.53 -7.01
N PHE A 604 8.98 16.70 -7.30
CA PHE A 604 8.26 17.96 -7.52
C PHE A 604 8.96 18.85 -8.56
N VAL A 605 8.18 19.67 -9.27
CA VAL A 605 8.69 20.60 -10.31
C VAL A 605 9.09 21.97 -9.74
N PHE A 606 8.27 22.50 -8.82
CA PHE A 606 8.53 23.74 -8.09
C PHE A 606 8.26 23.51 -6.60
N PRO A 607 9.17 23.94 -5.70
CA PRO A 607 8.99 23.74 -4.26
C PRO A 607 7.86 24.62 -3.73
N ARG A 608 6.97 24.02 -2.93
CA ARG A 608 5.81 24.68 -2.32
C ARG A 608 5.98 24.92 -0.82
N ASP A 609 6.90 24.21 -0.17
CA ASP A 609 7.20 24.35 1.26
C ASP A 609 8.71 24.36 1.58
N GLU A 610 9.05 24.49 2.86
CA GLU A 610 10.43 24.53 3.35
C GLU A 610 11.17 23.19 3.19
N TYR A 611 10.47 22.05 3.16
CA TYR A 611 11.08 20.74 2.98
C TYR A 611 11.45 20.51 1.52
N GLU A 612 10.55 20.80 0.59
CA GLU A 612 10.80 20.77 -0.85
C GLU A 612 11.89 21.79 -1.23
N ALA A 613 11.88 23.00 -0.63
CA ALA A 613 12.95 23.98 -0.82
C ALA A 613 14.30 23.49 -0.28
N ALA A 614 14.34 22.83 0.89
CA ALA A 614 15.56 22.23 1.44
C ALA A 614 16.03 21.01 0.62
N GLN A 615 15.12 20.24 0.02
CA GLN A 615 15.45 19.16 -0.89
C GLN A 615 16.05 19.71 -2.20
N LEU A 616 15.41 20.72 -2.82
CA LEU A 616 15.93 21.38 -4.01
C LEU A 616 17.31 21.98 -3.78
N PHE A 617 17.51 22.68 -2.65
CA PHE A 617 18.82 23.23 -2.29
C PHE A 617 19.88 22.13 -2.12
N ARG A 618 19.51 21.00 -1.49
CA ARG A 618 20.39 19.84 -1.34
C ARG A 618 20.75 19.22 -2.68
N SER A 619 19.78 19.01 -3.57
CA SER A 619 20.00 18.56 -4.94
C SER A 619 20.99 19.48 -5.65
N LEU A 620 20.74 20.78 -5.66
CA LEU A 620 21.58 21.79 -6.31
C LEU A 620 23.02 21.84 -5.74
N ALA A 621 23.16 21.70 -4.42
CA ALA A 621 24.46 21.62 -3.74
C ALA A 621 25.23 20.31 -4.03
N MET A 622 24.53 19.22 -4.34
CA MET A 622 25.16 17.97 -4.78
C MET A 622 25.50 17.99 -6.28
N PHE A 623 24.70 18.65 -7.13
CA PHE A 623 25.02 18.92 -8.53
C PHE A 623 26.29 19.77 -8.69
N SER A 624 26.46 20.81 -7.88
CA SER A 624 27.72 21.57 -7.86
C SER A 624 28.89 20.70 -7.34
N GLY A 625 28.61 19.75 -6.45
CA GLY A 625 29.53 18.68 -6.07
C GLY A 625 30.00 17.81 -7.25
N VAL A 626 29.09 17.39 -8.14
CA VAL A 626 29.46 16.70 -9.41
C VAL A 626 30.29 17.62 -10.30
N PHE A 627 29.90 18.89 -10.45
CA PHE A 627 30.64 19.82 -11.30
C PHE A 627 32.09 20.05 -10.82
N VAL A 628 32.29 20.16 -9.50
CA VAL A 628 33.63 20.22 -8.88
C VAL A 628 34.37 18.89 -9.03
N GLY A 629 33.71 17.76 -8.77
CA GLY A 629 34.30 16.42 -8.94
C GLY A 629 34.72 16.15 -10.39
N PHE A 630 33.93 16.62 -11.35
CA PHE A 630 34.22 16.61 -12.78
C PHE A 630 35.44 17.46 -13.13
N ILE A 631 35.55 18.69 -12.60
CA ILE A 631 36.74 19.54 -12.80
C ILE A 631 37.99 18.85 -12.24
N VAL A 632 37.91 18.28 -11.04
CA VAL A 632 39.02 17.53 -10.42
C VAL A 632 39.39 16.30 -11.28
N ALA A 633 38.40 15.54 -11.75
CA ALA A 633 38.62 14.40 -12.62
C ALA A 633 39.22 14.80 -13.97
N ALA A 634 38.76 15.87 -14.62
CA ALA A 634 39.32 16.39 -15.86
C ALA A 634 40.78 16.86 -15.70
N VAL A 635 41.10 17.54 -14.60
CA VAL A 635 42.50 17.93 -14.27
C VAL A 635 43.37 16.69 -14.00
N PHE A 636 42.83 15.66 -13.35
CA PHE A 636 43.52 14.40 -13.09
C PHE A 636 43.76 13.59 -14.37
N VAL A 637 42.72 13.41 -15.21
CA VAL A 637 42.78 12.82 -16.55
C VAL A 637 43.84 13.52 -17.41
N LYS A 638 43.79 14.85 -17.49
CA LYS A 638 44.78 15.65 -18.24
C LYS A 638 46.21 15.53 -17.70
N ARG A 639 46.40 15.19 -16.42
CA ARG A 639 47.72 14.97 -15.81
C ARG A 639 48.24 13.53 -15.93
N LEU A 640 47.37 12.51 -15.95
CA LEU A 640 47.78 11.10 -15.95
C LEU A 640 47.73 10.42 -17.32
N LEU A 641 46.76 10.70 -18.19
CA LEU A 641 46.68 10.06 -19.51
C LEU A 641 47.96 10.19 -20.35
N PRO A 642 48.67 11.36 -20.38
CA PRO A 642 49.92 11.51 -21.12
C PRO A 642 51.05 10.56 -20.69
N GLY A 643 50.95 9.93 -19.52
CA GLY A 643 51.96 9.00 -18.98
C GLY A 643 51.57 7.52 -19.02
N THR A 644 50.40 7.15 -19.55
CA THR A 644 49.95 5.75 -19.52
C THR A 644 50.46 4.93 -20.72
N PRO A 645 51.12 3.77 -20.50
CA PRO A 645 51.69 2.96 -21.58
C PRO A 645 50.59 2.24 -22.38
N GLY A 646 50.13 2.90 -23.44
CA GLY A 646 49.13 2.41 -24.38
C GLY A 646 48.37 3.54 -25.09
N PHE A 647 48.00 4.60 -24.36
CA PHE A 647 47.20 5.71 -24.92
C PHE A 647 47.98 6.57 -25.92
N GLY A 648 49.28 6.75 -25.71
CA GLY A 648 50.18 7.52 -26.59
C GLY A 648 50.40 6.93 -27.99
N GLN A 649 49.79 5.77 -28.32
CA GLN A 649 49.77 5.21 -29.67
C GLN A 649 48.45 5.47 -30.42
N MET A 650 47.40 5.93 -29.73
CA MET A 650 46.09 6.25 -30.32
C MET A 650 45.85 7.75 -30.46
N VAL A 651 46.52 8.57 -29.66
CA VAL A 651 46.54 10.03 -29.79
C VAL A 651 47.79 10.42 -30.57
N LEU A 652 47.66 11.08 -31.73
CA LEU A 652 48.79 11.77 -32.34
C LEU A 652 49.26 12.85 -31.36
N ALA A 653 50.45 12.68 -30.80
CA ALA A 653 51.09 13.73 -30.03
C ALA A 653 51.28 14.96 -30.95
N PRO A 654 50.76 16.15 -30.60
CA PRO A 654 51.12 17.35 -31.33
C PRO A 654 52.64 17.55 -31.22
N PRO A 655 53.34 17.94 -32.30
CA PRO A 655 54.78 18.15 -32.25
C PRO A 655 55.16 19.11 -31.13
N SER A 656 56.29 18.88 -30.47
CA SER A 656 56.73 19.67 -29.33
C SER A 656 56.90 21.15 -29.68
N ALA A 657 56.93 22.04 -28.68
CA ALA A 657 57.12 23.47 -28.94
C ALA A 657 58.44 23.77 -29.69
N GLU A 658 59.48 22.97 -29.45
CA GLU A 658 60.75 23.05 -30.17
C GLU A 658 60.62 22.54 -31.61
N GLU A 659 59.92 21.42 -31.86
CA GLU A 659 59.64 20.95 -33.22
C GLU A 659 58.73 21.91 -33.99
N GLN A 660 57.72 22.51 -33.36
CA GLN A 660 56.89 23.55 -33.96
C GLN A 660 57.70 24.79 -34.31
N GLN A 661 58.64 25.21 -33.44
CA GLN A 661 59.57 26.29 -33.75
C GLN A 661 60.52 25.91 -34.88
N VAL A 662 61.09 24.70 -34.91
CA VAL A 662 62.00 24.24 -35.97
C VAL A 662 61.28 24.07 -37.31
N VAL A 663 60.02 23.61 -37.33
CA VAL A 663 59.19 23.53 -38.54
C VAL A 663 58.83 24.94 -39.01
N ALA A 664 58.25 25.79 -38.15
CA ALA A 664 57.91 27.17 -38.52
C ALA A 664 59.14 28.00 -38.94
N GLN A 665 60.32 27.74 -38.37
CA GLN A 665 61.58 28.39 -38.74
C GLN A 665 62.11 27.86 -40.09
N ARG A 666 61.96 26.56 -40.39
CA ARG A 666 62.25 26.01 -41.73
C ARG A 666 61.31 26.55 -42.79
N GLU A 667 60.02 26.63 -42.50
CA GLU A 667 59.00 27.19 -43.39
C GLU A 667 59.19 28.71 -43.61
N ALA A 668 59.54 29.47 -42.57
CA ALA A 668 59.86 30.90 -42.68
C ALA A 668 61.16 31.20 -43.43
N LEU A 669 62.07 30.22 -43.56
CA LEU A 669 63.30 30.34 -44.35
C LEU A 669 63.10 30.06 -45.85
N ALA A 670 61.96 29.47 -46.26
CA ALA A 670 61.63 29.19 -47.66
C ALA A 670 61.21 30.46 -48.43
N LYS A 671 62.17 31.33 -48.73
CA LYS A 671 61.96 32.55 -49.53
C LYS A 671 61.92 32.27 -51.03
N PHE A 672 60.71 32.08 -51.55
CA PHE A 672 60.43 32.01 -52.98
C PHE A 672 60.57 33.35 -53.72
N ASP A 673 61.17 34.38 -53.11
CA ASP A 673 61.39 35.72 -53.71
C ASP A 673 62.12 35.65 -55.07
N HIS A 674 62.98 34.64 -55.25
CA HIS A 674 63.73 34.37 -56.47
C HIS A 674 62.85 33.92 -57.65
N LEU A 675 61.65 33.38 -57.40
CA LEU A 675 60.68 32.99 -58.43
C LEU A 675 59.85 34.17 -58.96
N ARG A 676 60.00 35.37 -58.40
CA ARG A 676 59.14 36.51 -58.75
C ARG A 676 59.34 36.95 -60.20
N GLY A 677 58.32 36.76 -61.03
CA GLY A 677 58.38 36.99 -62.47
C GLY A 677 58.85 35.79 -63.30
N ALA A 678 59.23 34.68 -62.66
CA ALA A 678 59.62 33.44 -63.34
C ALA A 678 58.44 32.80 -64.09
N THR A 679 58.76 32.09 -65.16
CA THR A 679 57.81 31.39 -66.05
C THR A 679 57.94 29.89 -65.91
N GLY A 680 56.82 29.18 -65.95
CA GLY A 680 56.75 27.75 -65.72
C GLY A 680 55.49 27.13 -66.30
N SER A 681 55.17 25.89 -65.92
CA SER A 681 53.97 25.18 -66.35
C SER A 681 53.18 24.63 -65.16
N ALA A 682 51.85 24.74 -65.21
CA ALA A 682 50.96 24.09 -64.25
C ALA A 682 51.10 22.55 -64.35
N VAL A 683 51.33 21.87 -63.23
CA VAL A 683 51.48 20.40 -63.16
C VAL A 683 50.19 19.74 -62.70
N THR A 684 49.40 20.42 -61.87
CA THR A 684 48.00 20.11 -61.61
C THR A 684 47.12 21.22 -62.22
N PRO A 685 45.79 21.00 -62.37
CA PRO A 685 44.86 22.13 -62.46
C PRO A 685 45.02 23.04 -61.23
N LEU A 686 44.80 24.34 -61.41
CA LEU A 686 44.90 25.36 -60.35
C LEU A 686 43.49 25.91 -60.06
N CYS A 687 42.93 25.58 -58.90
CA CYS A 687 41.49 25.74 -58.61
C CYS A 687 41.13 26.31 -57.21
N PRO A 688 41.61 27.50 -56.78
CA PRO A 688 42.70 28.29 -57.37
C PRO A 688 44.07 27.71 -56.98
N ALA A 689 44.15 26.85 -55.96
CA ALA A 689 45.38 26.19 -55.54
C ALA A 689 45.75 25.02 -56.45
N GLY A 690 47.05 24.74 -56.55
CA GLY A 690 47.62 23.56 -57.20
C GLY A 690 49.14 23.63 -57.22
N LYS A 691 49.79 22.85 -58.09
CA LYS A 691 51.27 22.82 -58.22
C LYS A 691 51.69 23.27 -59.62
N ALA A 692 52.74 24.09 -59.69
CA ALA A 692 53.41 24.47 -60.94
C ALA A 692 54.90 24.16 -60.86
N ARG A 693 55.55 24.00 -62.02
CA ARG A 693 57.00 23.79 -62.13
C ARG A 693 57.68 25.01 -62.72
N PHE A 694 58.72 25.50 -62.04
CA PHE A 694 59.61 26.55 -62.49
C PHE A 694 61.02 25.96 -62.60
N ASP A 695 61.57 25.90 -63.81
CA ASP A 695 62.78 25.14 -64.15
C ASP A 695 62.74 23.69 -63.61
N SER A 696 63.44 23.41 -62.52
CA SER A 696 63.49 22.10 -61.85
C SER A 696 62.65 22.01 -60.56
N GLU A 697 62.18 23.15 -60.04
CA GLU A 697 61.45 23.22 -58.77
C GLU A 697 59.94 23.02 -58.97
N LEU A 698 59.33 22.17 -58.14
CA LEU A 698 57.87 22.00 -58.08
C LEU A 698 57.34 22.77 -56.86
N VAL A 699 56.50 23.76 -57.11
CA VAL A 699 56.08 24.76 -56.11
C VAL A 699 54.55 24.82 -56.05
N ASP A 700 54.03 25.03 -54.85
CA ASP A 700 52.60 25.14 -54.59
C ASP A 700 52.16 26.58 -54.83
N VAL A 701 51.19 26.76 -55.73
CA VAL A 701 50.82 28.06 -56.30
C VAL A 701 49.32 28.29 -56.24
N LEU A 702 48.94 29.57 -56.24
CA LEU A 702 47.56 30.03 -56.38
C LEU A 702 47.38 30.75 -57.71
N ALA A 703 46.41 30.32 -58.51
CA ALA A 703 46.00 31.04 -59.70
C ALA A 703 45.30 32.37 -59.34
N ASP A 704 45.65 33.41 -60.09
CA ASP A 704 45.18 34.78 -59.91
C ASP A 704 43.80 34.98 -60.56
N GLY A 705 42.76 34.46 -59.91
CA GLY A 705 41.35 34.66 -60.26
C GLY A 705 40.78 33.73 -61.35
N GLU A 706 41.62 33.10 -62.17
CA GLU A 706 41.20 32.25 -63.29
C GLU A 706 41.50 30.76 -63.04
N PHE A 707 40.67 29.87 -63.61
CA PHE A 707 40.97 28.43 -63.67
C PHE A 707 42.08 28.18 -64.70
N LEU A 708 43.14 27.48 -64.30
CA LEU A 708 44.26 27.13 -65.18
C LEU A 708 44.43 25.61 -65.20
N PRO A 709 44.20 24.92 -66.34
CA PRO A 709 44.36 23.47 -66.43
C PRO A 709 45.84 23.03 -66.35
N ALA A 710 46.06 21.75 -66.06
CA ALA A 710 47.40 21.17 -66.12
C ALA A 710 47.99 21.31 -67.53
N GLY A 711 49.28 21.64 -67.61
CA GLY A 711 50.00 21.97 -68.83
C GLY A 711 50.00 23.46 -69.19
N SER A 712 49.12 24.30 -68.63
CA SER A 712 49.09 25.74 -68.96
C SER A 712 50.40 26.45 -68.61
N PRO A 713 50.93 27.34 -69.48
CA PRO A 713 52.08 28.16 -69.17
C PRO A 713 51.69 29.26 -68.18
N VAL A 714 52.43 29.39 -67.08
CA VAL A 714 52.13 30.30 -65.99
C VAL A 714 53.33 31.17 -65.62
N ARG A 715 53.06 32.40 -65.17
CA ARG A 715 54.08 33.32 -64.64
C ARG A 715 53.74 33.73 -63.21
N VAL A 716 54.74 33.76 -62.34
CA VAL A 716 54.61 34.29 -60.97
C VAL A 716 54.39 35.80 -61.03
N VAL A 717 53.21 36.25 -60.60
CA VAL A 717 52.85 37.67 -60.53
C VAL A 717 53.14 38.27 -59.15
N GLU A 718 53.04 37.47 -58.09
CA GLU A 718 53.29 37.90 -56.72
C GLU A 718 53.90 36.77 -55.87
N VAL A 719 54.80 37.15 -54.97
CA VAL A 719 55.32 36.30 -53.89
C VAL A 719 55.10 37.01 -52.57
N ARG A 720 54.49 36.33 -51.59
CA ARG A 720 54.34 36.78 -50.19
C ARG A 720 54.73 35.64 -49.25
N GLY A 721 56.03 35.51 -48.94
CA GLY A 721 56.56 34.39 -48.16
C GLY A 721 56.31 33.05 -48.88
N HIS A 722 55.63 32.11 -48.23
CA HIS A 722 55.24 30.84 -48.83
C HIS A 722 54.19 30.96 -49.95
N ARG A 723 53.50 32.11 -50.08
CA ARG A 723 52.40 32.28 -51.03
C ARG A 723 52.93 32.77 -52.38
N VAL A 724 53.06 31.85 -53.33
CA VAL A 724 53.36 32.14 -54.75
C VAL A 724 52.04 32.25 -55.53
N VAL A 725 51.80 33.38 -56.17
CA VAL A 725 50.59 33.65 -56.98
C VAL A 725 50.98 33.72 -58.46
N VAL A 726 50.22 33.04 -59.31
CA VAL A 726 50.52 32.86 -60.74
C VAL A 726 49.35 33.26 -61.63
N ARG A 727 49.65 33.73 -62.85
CA ARG A 727 48.65 33.99 -63.90
C ARG A 727 49.11 33.34 -65.22
N LEU A 728 48.19 33.09 -66.16
CA LEU A 728 48.51 32.57 -67.49
C LEU A 728 49.54 33.47 -68.21
N ASP A 729 50.60 32.89 -68.76
CA ASP A 729 51.58 33.66 -69.55
C ASP A 729 51.15 33.81 -71.01
N GLN A 730 50.46 34.92 -71.29
CA GLN A 730 49.96 35.28 -72.62
C GLN A 730 51.07 35.43 -73.70
N ARG A 731 52.36 35.51 -73.32
CA ARG A 731 53.47 35.51 -74.29
C ARG A 731 53.96 34.10 -74.66
N ALA A 732 53.72 33.11 -73.81
CA ALA A 732 54.02 31.71 -74.11
C ALA A 732 52.82 31.05 -74.81
N ALA A 733 51.59 31.38 -74.40
CA ALA A 733 50.35 30.88 -74.98
C ALA A 733 50.06 31.35 -76.43
N SER A 734 50.93 32.17 -77.02
CA SER A 734 50.85 32.63 -78.42
C SER A 734 51.97 32.06 -79.31
N LEU A 735 52.74 31.10 -78.82
CA LEU A 735 53.89 30.47 -79.48
C LEU A 735 53.91 28.93 -79.42
N GLY A 736 52.79 28.30 -79.01
CA GLY A 736 52.63 26.85 -78.90
C GLY A 736 51.29 26.37 -79.45
#